data_AF-K3WNS6-F1
#
_entry.id   AF-K3WNS6-F1
#
_cell.length_a   1.000
_cell.length_b   1.000
_cell.length_c   1.000
_cell.angle_alpha   90.00
_cell.angle_beta   90.00
_cell.angle_gamma   90.00
#
_symmetry.space_group_name_H-M   'P 1'
#
loop_
_entity.id
_entity.type
_entity.pdbx_description
1 polymer ?
#
loop_
_entity_poly.entity_id
_entity_poly.type
_entity_poly.pdbx_seq_one_letter_code
_entity_poly.pdbx_strand_id
1 'polypeptide(L)'
;MQRTSNDSGFKRRKSAFSLSGKWFRFHGMSAAARAELTTAIAVANGHVDATTADAPVGSNGAVVVYVITDYWVDTHYKPRRATSSAIAFVPVTELWVNEMLRTQEWIDPDAFALFAPPPKPRHGPIPLQSLMSYPIHFEIGGDDGEDAPVAMEIVDSDVNMRGETPPPSGDAASWTPTLVPRLPMKLPCSPTNAWRDRVPLWPYYVAYLNMPMRNPRELSVIIKSISGMEDRVQLSCLEKALQELLTKNQREEFFGKFLPEMARLVLNLPTMFAKQPALLAAFCDPQGPGAHANVLTQSCSFTKLEALALVSACFFCVFPSQTRIVKKQPTRLSQDSEELHNTEGEDDEEVDFPFFTMQRMYSASPTSRVVDLKAHKIRTVLQYFLRVVPLAIDVNAGRQKLQEEVITFTRVTAILPETTKKPFDMASQDLLRALTVSADPAAEARAMGGVRCESNRLIEDLDGHLQIDFANKYAGGGVFGTGCVQEEIRFLLSPELFIACLVFAKLEPNESFVIHGTERYSSYKGYGDTFEFGGNYNDQTDFESISADARGINTRRRKCVIVGIDAVNYGSAAVGRQYTSVHIWRDLVKAFVGFAYPEQVSARWPVATGNWGCGVFRGDAELKFLIQWLAASFAGRELVYVLFDRDQELHDKISELLQVLHAITDESEKRVVPVLIAEFLLNLDTILKNHVNALRNTAMRGRVPRPSVLALARGFLRHKLAGYGRRSRMDDAGEASSASASASLTVQSPPRDAKRQDENARTSPMKRKAPSLVRVAAESPKQRGNPEQDESMKPKLPSPGHREGAGGKSMQQKSIHEFFARK
;
A
#
# COMPACT_ATOMS: atom_id res chain seq x y z
N MET A 1 -25.68 18.53 21.84
CA MET A 1 -26.48 19.64 22.40
C MET A 1 -26.87 20.55 21.25
N GLN A 2 -28.11 21.05 21.23
CA GLN A 2 -28.60 21.89 20.13
C GLN A 2 -27.96 23.29 20.16
N ARG A 3 -27.67 23.86 18.99
CA ARG A 3 -27.36 25.28 18.83
C ARG A 3 -28.65 26.03 18.49
N THR A 4 -29.05 26.98 19.33
CA THR A 4 -30.11 27.95 19.02
C THR A 4 -29.50 29.17 18.34
N SER A 5 -29.88 29.45 17.09
CA SER A 5 -29.41 30.59 16.31
C SER A 5 -30.21 31.86 16.63
N ASN A 6 -29.66 32.73 17.47
CA ASN A 6 -30.08 34.13 17.56
C ASN A 6 -29.08 35.01 16.81
N ASP A 7 -29.30 35.25 15.51
CA ASP A 7 -28.56 36.24 14.75
C ASP A 7 -29.21 37.62 14.87
N SER A 8 -28.74 38.40 15.85
CA SER A 8 -29.04 39.83 15.94
C SER A 8 -27.90 40.62 15.31
N GLY A 9 -28.05 40.98 14.04
CA GLY A 9 -26.97 41.44 13.17
C GLY A 9 -26.15 42.63 13.68
N PHE A 10 -25.04 42.34 14.35
CA PHE A 10 -24.00 43.32 14.66
C PHE A 10 -22.87 43.18 13.64
N LYS A 11 -22.92 43.95 12.54
CA LYS A 11 -21.82 44.02 11.54
C LYS A 11 -20.56 44.62 12.18
N ARG A 12 -19.81 43.77 12.87
CA ARG A 12 -18.54 44.07 13.53
C ARG A 12 -17.55 44.53 12.46
N ARG A 13 -17.35 45.85 12.32
CA ARG A 13 -16.32 46.41 11.43
C ARG A 13 -15.01 45.67 11.72
N LYS A 14 -14.44 44.98 10.72
CA LYS A 14 -13.07 44.48 10.81
C LYS A 14 -12.19 45.69 11.11
N SER A 15 -11.54 45.70 12.27
CA SER A 15 -10.55 46.73 12.59
C SER A 15 -9.43 46.64 11.57
N ALA A 16 -8.97 47.78 11.06
CA ALA A 16 -7.75 47.82 10.25
C ALA A 16 -6.61 47.16 11.03
N PHE A 17 -5.81 46.34 10.33
CA PHE A 17 -4.69 45.65 10.95
C PHE A 17 -3.70 46.65 11.54
N SER A 18 -3.16 46.33 12.72
CA SER A 18 -2.30 47.23 13.45
C SER A 18 -1.29 46.46 14.30
N LEU A 19 -0.04 46.87 14.18
CA LEU A 19 1.09 46.47 15.02
C LEU A 19 1.31 47.43 16.19
N SER A 20 0.31 48.26 16.54
CA SER A 20 0.39 49.18 17.67
C SER A 20 0.78 48.45 18.97
N GLY A 21 1.78 49.00 19.67
CA GLY A 21 2.36 48.37 20.86
C GLY A 21 3.31 47.19 20.59
N LYS A 22 3.59 46.84 19.31
CA LYS A 22 4.63 45.87 18.93
C LYS A 22 5.94 46.60 18.59
N TRP A 23 7.04 46.08 19.11
CA TRP A 23 8.36 46.68 19.03
C TRP A 23 9.33 45.75 18.31
N PHE A 24 10.02 46.28 17.30
CA PHE A 24 10.90 45.51 16.41
C PHE A 24 12.32 46.07 16.42
N ARG A 25 13.29 45.18 16.24
CA ARG A 25 14.72 45.50 16.08
C ARG A 25 15.35 44.57 15.05
N PHE A 26 16.29 45.06 14.27
CA PHE A 26 17.01 44.23 13.30
C PHE A 26 18.29 43.59 13.86
N HIS A 27 18.62 42.39 13.41
CA HIS A 27 19.89 41.71 13.68
C HIS A 27 20.42 41.02 12.40
N GLY A 28 21.67 41.26 12.03
CA GLY A 28 22.33 40.61 10.87
C GLY A 28 21.84 41.03 9.46
N MET A 29 20.70 41.73 9.34
CA MET A 29 20.05 42.03 8.06
C MET A 29 20.76 43.11 7.21
N SER A 30 20.57 43.02 5.88
CA SER A 30 21.11 43.98 4.90
C SER A 30 20.55 45.39 5.09
N ALA A 31 21.16 46.41 4.48
CA ALA A 31 20.64 47.78 4.56
C ALA A 31 19.30 47.95 3.80
N ALA A 32 19.13 47.27 2.66
CA ALA A 32 17.93 47.35 1.84
C ALA A 32 16.71 46.71 2.53
N ALA A 33 16.81 45.45 2.97
CA ALA A 33 15.71 44.75 3.64
C ALA A 33 15.26 45.45 4.93
N ARG A 34 16.21 46.07 5.66
CA ARG A 34 15.87 46.91 6.83
C ARG A 34 15.06 48.15 6.46
N ALA A 35 15.39 48.85 5.37
CA ALA A 35 14.65 50.03 4.94
C ALA A 35 13.22 49.69 4.49
N GLU A 36 13.07 48.60 3.73
CA GLU A 36 11.78 48.08 3.27
C GLU A 36 10.89 47.67 4.46
N LEU A 37 11.40 46.81 5.34
CA LEU A 37 10.67 46.37 6.54
C LEU A 37 10.35 47.52 7.49
N THR A 38 11.27 48.49 7.68
CA THR A 38 10.99 49.68 8.51
C THR A 38 9.77 50.44 7.98
N THR A 39 9.70 50.60 6.67
CA THR A 39 8.59 51.31 6.00
C THR A 39 7.28 50.54 6.16
N ALA A 40 7.27 49.23 5.89
CA ALA A 40 6.06 48.41 5.98
C ALA A 40 5.55 48.25 7.43
N ILE A 41 6.43 48.08 8.40
CA ILE A 41 6.07 48.00 9.84
C ILE A 41 5.50 49.34 10.32
N ALA A 42 6.11 50.47 9.92
CA ALA A 42 5.62 51.80 10.29
C ALA A 42 4.23 52.10 9.69
N VAL A 43 3.98 51.72 8.43
CA VAL A 43 2.65 51.80 7.79
C VAL A 43 1.61 50.97 8.56
N ALA A 44 2.01 49.82 9.11
CA ALA A 44 1.17 49.00 9.98
C ALA A 44 1.08 49.51 11.45
N ASN A 45 1.61 50.70 11.77
CA ASN A 45 1.67 51.29 13.12
C ASN A 45 2.55 50.52 14.14
N GLY A 46 3.54 49.75 13.68
CA GLY A 46 4.54 49.12 14.55
C GLY A 46 5.76 50.02 14.78
N HIS A 47 6.49 49.78 15.87
CA HIS A 47 7.68 50.57 16.23
C HIS A 47 8.97 49.83 15.87
N VAL A 48 9.92 50.53 15.24
CA VAL A 48 11.22 49.97 14.82
C VAL A 48 12.36 50.81 15.39
N ASP A 49 13.25 50.20 16.18
CA ASP A 49 14.47 50.78 16.76
C ASP A 49 14.37 52.17 17.43
N ALA A 50 13.17 52.61 17.81
CA ALA A 50 12.97 53.62 18.85
C ALA A 50 13.67 53.17 20.15
N THR A 51 14.17 54.13 20.95
CA THR A 51 15.18 53.78 21.95
C THR A 51 14.60 52.92 23.06
N THR A 52 15.44 52.10 23.70
CA THR A 52 14.98 51.19 24.78
C THR A 52 14.64 51.91 26.09
N ALA A 53 14.68 53.25 26.11
CA ALA A 53 14.10 54.09 27.16
C ALA A 53 12.62 54.44 26.90
N ASP A 54 12.16 54.38 25.64
CA ASP A 54 10.85 54.89 25.20
C ASP A 54 9.75 53.80 25.15
N ALA A 55 10.12 52.53 25.30
CA ALA A 55 9.19 51.41 25.20
C ALA A 55 8.24 51.36 26.41
N PRO A 56 6.91 51.55 26.23
CA PRO A 56 5.99 51.70 27.33
C PRO A 56 5.85 50.38 28.10
N VAL A 57 6.03 50.45 29.41
CA VAL A 57 5.84 49.31 30.31
C VAL A 57 4.36 48.95 30.33
N GLY A 58 4.01 47.83 29.68
CA GLY A 58 2.65 47.29 29.71
C GLY A 58 2.20 46.93 31.13
N SER A 59 0.89 46.76 31.34
CA SER A 59 0.29 46.52 32.67
C SER A 59 0.83 45.30 33.43
N ASN A 60 1.49 44.36 32.76
CA ASN A 60 2.14 43.19 33.35
C ASN A 60 3.66 43.36 33.58
N GLY A 61 4.23 44.57 33.42
CA GLY A 61 5.64 44.87 33.70
C GLY A 61 6.65 44.39 32.67
N ALA A 62 6.22 43.76 31.57
CA ALA A 62 7.10 43.18 30.55
C ALA A 62 6.89 43.81 29.16
N VAL A 63 7.99 44.22 28.53
CA VAL A 63 8.07 44.67 27.14
C VAL A 63 8.61 43.52 26.28
N VAL A 64 7.97 43.24 25.14
CA VAL A 64 8.45 42.22 24.18
C VAL A 64 8.96 42.93 22.93
N VAL A 65 10.24 42.70 22.60
CA VAL A 65 10.88 43.20 21.37
C VAL A 65 11.12 42.02 20.43
N TYR A 66 10.51 42.07 19.25
CA TYR A 66 10.64 41.07 18.19
C TYR A 66 11.90 41.39 17.38
N VAL A 67 12.87 40.48 17.41
CA VAL A 67 14.18 40.68 16.80
C VAL A 67 14.18 40.04 15.43
N ILE A 68 13.89 40.86 14.43
CA ILE A 68 13.87 40.45 13.03
C ILE A 68 15.31 40.22 12.59
N THR A 69 15.58 39.02 12.10
CA THR A 69 16.91 38.62 11.64
C THR A 69 16.85 38.02 10.24
N ASP A 70 18.02 37.78 9.64
CA ASP A 70 18.10 36.76 8.59
C ASP A 70 17.61 35.41 9.16
N TYR A 71 17.34 34.42 8.31
CA TYR A 71 16.75 33.13 8.73
C TYR A 71 17.50 32.39 9.85
N TRP A 72 18.71 32.84 10.20
CA TRP A 72 19.60 32.21 11.16
C TRP A 72 19.92 33.10 12.37
N VAL A 73 19.53 32.70 13.58
CA VAL A 73 20.07 33.32 14.82
C VAL A 73 21.45 32.77 15.17
N ASP A 74 22.42 33.64 15.43
CA ASP A 74 23.72 33.21 15.94
C ASP A 74 23.53 32.43 17.26
N THR A 75 24.20 31.29 17.43
CA THR A 75 24.26 30.57 18.71
C THR A 75 24.85 31.39 19.86
N HIS A 76 25.59 32.46 19.54
CA HIS A 76 26.07 33.47 20.48
C HIS A 76 25.08 34.63 20.71
N TYR A 77 23.94 34.66 19.99
CA TYR A 77 22.78 35.49 20.33
C TYR A 77 22.09 34.96 21.59
N LYS A 78 22.77 35.14 22.72
CA LYS A 78 22.09 35.34 23.99
C LYS A 78 21.63 36.80 23.95
N PRO A 79 20.32 37.10 24.01
CA PRO A 79 19.91 38.48 24.25
C PRO A 79 20.65 38.97 25.50
N ARG A 80 21.36 40.09 25.38
CA ARG A 80 22.15 40.66 26.49
C ARG A 80 21.22 40.73 27.70
N ARG A 81 21.51 39.96 28.76
CA ARG A 81 20.76 40.04 30.02
C ARG A 81 20.90 41.48 30.51
N ALA A 82 19.86 42.27 30.30
CA ALA A 82 19.77 43.59 30.88
C ALA A 82 19.84 43.42 32.41
N THR A 83 20.81 44.08 33.02
CA THR A 83 20.79 44.32 34.46
C THR A 83 19.59 45.23 34.75
N SER A 84 18.69 44.78 35.62
CA SER A 84 17.30 45.24 35.76
C SER A 84 16.31 44.60 34.78
N SER A 85 15.17 44.17 35.31
CA SER A 85 14.16 43.32 34.66
C SER A 85 13.02 44.14 34.05
N ALA A 86 12.82 44.04 32.73
CA ALA A 86 11.59 44.47 32.05
C ALA A 86 11.43 43.92 30.61
N ILE A 87 12.53 43.65 29.89
CA ILE A 87 12.47 43.41 28.43
C ILE A 87 12.77 41.96 28.06
N ALA A 88 11.87 41.34 27.31
CA ALA A 88 12.04 40.06 26.64
C ALA A 88 12.34 40.28 25.14
N PHE A 89 13.20 39.44 24.57
CA PHE A 89 13.54 39.47 23.15
C PHE A 89 13.13 38.15 22.48
N VAL A 90 12.30 38.24 21.44
CA VAL A 90 11.77 37.08 20.69
C VAL A 90 12.34 37.13 19.27
N PRO A 91 13.20 36.19 18.84
CA PRO A 91 13.74 36.20 17.49
C PRO A 91 12.67 35.80 16.47
N VAL A 92 12.62 36.49 15.33
CA VAL A 92 11.66 36.22 14.23
C VAL A 92 12.36 36.38 12.87
N THR A 93 11.86 35.69 11.84
CA THR A 93 12.42 35.78 10.47
C THR A 93 11.80 36.93 9.68
N GLU A 94 12.55 37.42 8.69
CA GLU A 94 12.04 38.30 7.62
C GLU A 94 10.74 37.76 6.97
N LEU A 95 10.66 36.45 6.68
CA LEU A 95 9.45 35.87 6.09
C LEU A 95 8.26 35.94 7.06
N TRP A 96 8.42 35.64 8.35
CA TRP A 96 7.32 35.75 9.32
C TRP A 96 6.76 37.18 9.38
N VAL A 97 7.61 38.21 9.28
CA VAL A 97 7.15 39.61 9.21
C VAL A 97 6.39 39.88 7.92
N ASN A 98 6.93 39.46 6.78
CA ASN A 98 6.30 39.68 5.47
C ASN A 98 4.98 38.93 5.33
N GLU A 99 4.86 37.71 5.86
CA GLU A 99 3.62 36.94 5.89
C GLU A 99 2.57 37.59 6.81
N MET A 100 2.97 38.04 8.01
CA MET A 100 2.10 38.77 8.94
C MET A 100 1.55 40.07 8.31
N LEU A 101 2.39 40.80 7.56
CA LEU A 101 2.00 41.98 6.80
C LEU A 101 1.09 41.62 5.61
N ARG A 102 1.37 40.53 4.88
CA ARG A 102 0.57 40.05 3.74
C ARG A 102 -0.83 39.58 4.16
N THR A 103 -0.94 38.85 5.27
CA THR A 103 -2.23 38.35 5.77
C THR A 103 -3.02 39.40 6.56
N GLN A 104 -2.42 40.54 6.90
CA GLN A 104 -3.04 41.59 7.72
C GLN A 104 -3.57 41.04 9.07
N GLU A 105 -2.83 40.13 9.69
CA GLU A 105 -3.19 39.46 10.95
C GLU A 105 -1.97 39.25 11.83
N TRP A 106 -2.14 39.33 13.16
CA TRP A 106 -1.05 39.01 14.10
C TRP A 106 -0.85 37.49 14.20
N ILE A 107 0.24 37.00 13.63
CA ILE A 107 0.67 35.61 13.73
C ILE A 107 1.59 35.48 14.95
N ASP A 108 1.10 34.93 16.05
CA ASP A 108 1.92 34.67 17.24
C ASP A 108 3.11 33.75 16.90
N PRO A 109 4.38 34.17 17.11
CA PRO A 109 5.55 33.38 16.70
C PRO A 109 5.69 32.08 17.51
N ASP A 110 5.14 32.00 18.72
CA ASP A 110 5.14 30.76 19.51
C ASP A 110 4.03 29.78 19.07
N ALA A 111 3.14 30.17 18.16
CA ALA A 111 2.02 29.33 17.71
C ALA A 111 2.41 28.20 16.73
N PHE A 112 3.65 28.18 16.24
CA PHE A 112 4.21 27.03 15.52
C PHE A 112 5.74 26.98 15.59
N ALA A 113 6.31 25.82 15.94
CA ALA A 113 7.73 25.66 16.21
C ALA A 113 8.69 25.93 15.03
N LEU A 114 8.17 26.04 13.79
CA LEU A 114 8.95 26.48 12.62
C LEU A 114 9.13 27.99 12.52
N PHE A 115 8.30 28.81 13.17
CA PHE A 115 8.39 30.27 13.05
C PHE A 115 9.56 30.86 13.85
N ALA A 116 10.07 30.12 14.84
CA ALA A 116 11.34 30.42 15.49
C ALA A 116 12.50 30.29 14.48
N PRO A 117 13.40 31.27 14.33
CA PRO A 117 14.54 31.16 13.44
C PRO A 117 15.49 30.03 13.88
N PRO A 118 15.90 29.10 12.98
CA PRO A 118 16.89 28.08 13.32
C PRO A 118 18.27 28.68 13.69
N PRO A 119 19.08 27.96 14.50
CA PRO A 119 20.45 28.38 14.82
C PRO A 119 21.36 28.53 13.59
N LYS A 120 22.34 29.43 13.63
CA LYS A 120 23.23 29.69 12.48
C LYS A 120 24.22 28.55 12.25
N PRO A 121 24.33 28.00 11.02
CA PRO A 121 25.31 26.96 10.72
C PRO A 121 26.75 27.49 10.85
N ARG A 122 27.60 26.71 11.55
CA ARG A 122 29.00 27.08 11.87
C ARG A 122 29.93 27.32 10.67
N HIS A 123 29.49 27.05 9.45
CA HIS A 123 30.28 27.19 8.22
C HIS A 123 29.91 28.41 7.39
N GLY A 124 29.14 29.35 7.96
CA GLY A 124 28.70 30.58 7.31
C GLY A 124 27.26 30.51 6.78
N PRO A 125 26.65 31.66 6.46
CA PRO A 125 25.28 31.71 5.96
C PRO A 125 25.19 31.16 4.53
N ILE A 126 24.32 30.17 4.32
CA ILE A 126 23.84 29.82 2.97
C ILE A 126 22.86 30.92 2.54
N PRO A 127 22.98 31.51 1.33
CA PRO A 127 22.06 32.55 0.83
C PRO A 127 20.64 32.01 0.55
N LEU A 128 19.83 31.84 1.60
CA LEU A 128 18.49 31.21 1.51
C LEU A 128 17.53 31.86 0.50
N GLN A 129 17.69 33.16 0.19
CA GLN A 129 16.86 33.84 -0.82
C GLN A 129 16.89 33.17 -2.21
N SER A 130 17.95 32.44 -2.58
CA SER A 130 17.99 31.65 -3.83
C SER A 130 17.40 30.23 -3.72
N LEU A 131 17.05 29.78 -2.52
CA LEU A 131 16.46 28.47 -2.23
C LEU A 131 14.98 28.56 -1.82
N MET A 132 14.49 29.76 -1.52
CA MET A 132 13.10 30.04 -1.15
C MET A 132 12.16 30.28 -2.35
N SER A 133 12.70 30.42 -3.56
CA SER A 133 11.89 30.58 -4.77
C SER A 133 11.08 29.31 -5.06
N TYR A 134 9.75 29.43 -5.10
CA TYR A 134 8.90 28.41 -5.73
C TYR A 134 9.34 28.22 -7.20
N PRO A 135 9.19 27.01 -7.78
CA PRO A 135 9.50 26.81 -9.19
C PRO A 135 8.68 27.77 -10.05
N ILE A 136 9.35 28.44 -10.99
CA ILE A 136 8.73 29.40 -11.93
C ILE A 136 7.67 28.74 -12.84
N HIS A 137 7.62 27.40 -12.85
CA HIS A 137 6.67 26.56 -13.58
C HIS A 137 5.88 25.62 -12.65
N PHE A 138 5.66 25.99 -11.38
CA PHE A 138 4.76 25.23 -10.50
C PHE A 138 3.29 25.52 -10.91
N GLU A 139 2.80 24.79 -11.89
CA GLU A 139 1.39 24.81 -12.29
C GLU A 139 0.52 24.38 -11.09
N ILE A 140 -0.15 25.37 -10.48
CA ILE A 140 -1.22 25.10 -9.52
C ILE A 140 -2.39 24.60 -10.34
N GLY A 141 -2.59 23.27 -10.36
CA GLY A 141 -3.82 22.67 -10.87
C GLY A 141 -5.00 23.26 -10.09
N GLY A 142 -5.83 24.04 -10.77
CA GLY A 142 -6.67 25.07 -10.14
C GLY A 142 -7.57 24.57 -9.01
N ASP A 143 -7.54 25.31 -7.90
CA ASP A 143 -8.42 25.17 -6.74
C ASP A 143 -8.89 26.58 -6.31
N ASP A 144 -9.20 27.42 -7.31
CA ASP A 144 -9.60 28.82 -7.17
C ASP A 144 -11.10 28.88 -6.78
N GLY A 145 -11.37 28.56 -5.52
CA GLY A 145 -12.70 28.59 -4.93
C GLY A 145 -13.22 30.00 -4.63
N GLU A 146 -13.37 30.87 -5.63
CA GLU A 146 -14.23 32.08 -5.57
C GLU A 146 -14.56 32.61 -7.00
N ASP A 147 -15.84 32.53 -7.39
CA ASP A 147 -16.55 33.20 -8.49
C ASP A 147 -15.80 33.59 -9.80
N ALA A 148 -15.61 32.63 -10.72
CA ALA A 148 -15.32 32.91 -12.14
C ALA A 148 -15.97 31.88 -13.10
N PRO A 149 -16.84 32.31 -14.05
CA PRO A 149 -17.46 31.41 -15.02
C PRO A 149 -16.53 31.14 -16.22
N VAL A 150 -15.53 30.27 -16.04
CA VAL A 150 -14.60 29.89 -17.12
C VAL A 150 -15.25 28.84 -18.03
N ALA A 151 -15.70 29.27 -19.21
CA ALA A 151 -16.03 28.36 -20.30
C ALA A 151 -14.74 27.67 -20.80
N MET A 152 -14.58 26.40 -20.44
CA MET A 152 -13.44 25.59 -20.89
C MET A 152 -13.70 25.11 -22.33
N GLU A 153 -13.10 25.79 -23.32
CA GLU A 153 -13.07 25.28 -24.69
C GLU A 153 -12.36 23.92 -24.72
N ILE A 154 -13.00 22.94 -25.38
CA ILE A 154 -12.42 21.62 -25.60
C ILE A 154 -11.40 21.74 -26.73
N VAL A 155 -10.15 22.05 -26.37
CA VAL A 155 -9.02 22.03 -27.29
C VAL A 155 -8.41 20.63 -27.29
N ASP A 156 -8.88 19.79 -28.22
CA ASP A 156 -8.30 18.47 -28.49
C ASP A 156 -6.78 18.59 -28.70
N SER A 157 -6.04 18.02 -27.76
CA SER A 157 -4.57 18.04 -27.76
C SER A 157 -4.06 16.78 -27.05
N ASP A 158 -3.96 15.70 -27.82
CA ASP A 158 -3.48 14.37 -27.39
C ASP A 158 -2.01 14.36 -26.94
N VAL A 159 -1.73 14.91 -25.75
CA VAL A 159 -0.44 14.78 -25.08
C VAL A 159 -0.40 13.43 -24.35
N ASN A 160 -0.32 12.38 -25.16
CA ASN A 160 -0.34 10.97 -24.78
C ASN A 160 0.72 10.64 -23.69
N MET A 161 0.26 10.42 -22.46
CA MET A 161 1.12 10.11 -21.31
C MET A 161 1.09 8.63 -20.94
N ARG A 162 1.92 7.87 -21.65
CA ARG A 162 2.42 6.52 -21.35
C ARG A 162 1.45 5.35 -21.61
N GLY A 163 1.54 4.80 -22.83
CA GLY A 163 1.88 3.37 -22.93
C GLY A 163 0.77 2.38 -23.24
N GLU A 164 -0.20 2.74 -24.08
CA GLU A 164 -1.11 1.76 -24.68
C GLU A 164 -0.80 1.56 -26.18
N THR A 165 -0.90 0.32 -26.66
CA THR A 165 -0.88 0.01 -28.09
C THR A 165 -2.19 0.45 -28.73
N PRO A 166 -2.20 1.17 -29.86
CA PRO A 166 -3.43 1.66 -30.46
C PRO A 166 -4.36 0.51 -30.88
N PRO A 167 -5.68 0.64 -30.69
CA PRO A 167 -6.64 -0.32 -31.22
C PRO A 167 -6.66 -0.29 -32.76
N PRO A 168 -7.07 -1.39 -33.43
CA PRO A 168 -7.26 -1.38 -34.87
C PRO A 168 -8.36 -0.39 -35.27
N SER A 169 -8.11 0.40 -36.31
CA SER A 169 -9.00 1.47 -36.77
C SER A 169 -10.35 0.92 -37.27
N GLY A 170 -11.43 1.27 -36.57
CA GLY A 170 -12.81 1.05 -36.98
C GLY A 170 -13.74 2.00 -36.22
N ASP A 171 -14.68 2.62 -36.92
CA ASP A 171 -15.47 3.75 -36.40
C ASP A 171 -16.44 3.33 -35.29
N ALA A 172 -16.11 3.71 -34.04
CA ALA A 172 -17.00 3.67 -32.90
C ALA A 172 -16.76 4.92 -32.04
N ALA A 173 -17.83 5.66 -31.70
CA ALA A 173 -17.72 6.90 -30.95
C ALA A 173 -17.13 6.65 -29.54
N SER A 174 -16.03 7.31 -29.22
CA SER A 174 -15.22 7.06 -28.02
C SER A 174 -15.91 7.52 -26.74
N TRP A 175 -16.45 6.57 -25.98
CA TRP A 175 -16.85 6.79 -24.58
C TRP A 175 -15.60 6.85 -23.69
N THR A 176 -15.22 8.04 -23.24
CA THR A 176 -14.30 8.22 -22.12
C THR A 176 -15.06 8.06 -20.80
N PRO A 177 -14.62 7.19 -19.86
CA PRO A 177 -15.22 7.13 -18.54
C PRO A 177 -15.07 8.47 -17.81
N THR A 178 -16.13 8.93 -17.13
CA THR A 178 -16.09 10.14 -16.30
C THR A 178 -15.26 9.87 -15.05
N LEU A 179 -13.93 9.98 -15.18
CA LEU A 179 -13.00 9.89 -14.07
C LEU A 179 -13.28 11.00 -13.04
N VAL A 180 -12.99 10.73 -11.76
CA VAL A 180 -12.65 11.81 -10.81
C VAL A 180 -11.55 12.64 -11.48
N PRO A 181 -11.63 13.99 -11.51
CA PRO A 181 -10.51 14.83 -11.97
C PRO A 181 -9.24 14.38 -11.26
N ARG A 182 -8.25 13.87 -12.01
CA ARG A 182 -7.13 13.07 -11.47
C ARG A 182 -6.38 13.85 -10.39
N LEU A 183 -6.74 13.61 -9.12
CA LEU A 183 -6.31 14.43 -7.99
C LEU A 183 -4.78 14.50 -7.94
N PRO A 184 -4.18 15.69 -8.07
CA PRO A 184 -2.73 15.80 -8.09
C PRO A 184 -2.17 15.79 -6.66
N MET A 185 -1.02 15.12 -6.51
CA MET A 185 -0.33 14.93 -5.24
C MET A 185 0.06 16.28 -4.62
N LYS A 186 -0.44 16.55 -3.41
CA LYS A 186 -0.02 17.71 -2.58
C LYS A 186 1.43 17.50 -2.15
N LEU A 187 2.37 18.07 -2.90
CA LEU A 187 3.80 18.05 -2.59
C LEU A 187 4.14 18.95 -1.37
N PRO A 188 5.23 18.66 -0.62
CA PRO A 188 5.68 19.51 0.50
C PRO A 188 5.98 20.96 0.10
N CYS A 189 6.32 21.17 -1.18
CA CYS A 189 6.68 22.46 -1.75
C CYS A 189 5.50 23.26 -2.33
N SER A 190 4.26 22.76 -2.24
CA SER A 190 3.09 23.50 -2.68
C SER A 190 2.90 24.77 -1.82
N PRO A 191 2.58 25.94 -2.41
CA PRO A 191 2.16 27.13 -1.64
C PRO A 191 0.97 26.84 -0.71
N THR A 192 0.07 25.92 -1.11
CA THR A 192 -1.09 25.48 -0.32
C THR A 192 -0.73 24.51 0.83
N ASN A 193 0.54 24.09 0.95
CA ASN A 193 1.03 23.41 2.15
C ASN A 193 1.35 24.47 3.23
N ALA A 194 0.32 25.02 3.84
CA ALA A 194 0.40 26.20 4.69
C ALA A 194 -0.14 25.96 6.11
N TRP A 195 0.50 26.57 7.11
CA TRP A 195 -0.03 26.59 8.48
C TRP A 195 -1.29 27.44 8.54
N ARG A 196 -2.39 26.82 9.01
CA ARG A 196 -3.75 27.40 9.03
C ARG A 196 -4.11 28.07 7.70
N ASP A 197 -3.75 27.39 6.61
CA ASP A 197 -4.06 27.73 5.22
C ASP A 197 -3.57 29.13 4.78
N ARG A 198 -2.59 29.69 5.53
CA ARG A 198 -2.15 31.08 5.37
C ARG A 198 -0.65 31.27 5.29
N VAL A 199 0.16 30.56 6.07
CA VAL A 199 1.64 30.71 6.05
C VAL A 199 2.28 29.48 5.37
N PRO A 200 2.81 29.59 4.14
CA PRO A 200 3.43 28.45 3.45
C PRO A 200 4.60 27.84 4.22
N LEU A 201 4.64 26.52 4.33
CA LEU A 201 5.63 25.80 5.14
C LEU A 201 6.95 25.53 4.42
N TRP A 202 6.95 25.51 3.09
CA TRP A 202 8.14 25.14 2.30
C TRP A 202 9.40 25.95 2.63
N PRO A 203 9.38 27.29 2.74
CA PRO A 203 10.59 28.06 3.07
C PRO A 203 11.18 27.70 4.44
N TYR A 204 10.34 27.34 5.41
CA TYR A 204 10.77 26.88 6.73
C TYR A 204 11.36 25.46 6.65
N TYR A 205 10.75 24.55 5.89
CA TYR A 205 11.36 23.24 5.61
C TYR A 205 12.73 23.38 4.92
N VAL A 206 12.87 24.31 3.97
CA VAL A 206 14.16 24.60 3.31
C VAL A 206 15.21 25.03 4.33
N ALA A 207 14.89 25.96 5.25
CA ALA A 207 15.82 26.37 6.29
C ALA A 207 16.18 25.21 7.25
N TYR A 208 15.20 24.49 7.78
CA TYR A 208 15.44 23.42 8.75
C TYR A 208 16.12 22.17 8.15
N LEU A 209 15.94 21.87 6.87
CA LEU A 209 16.64 20.77 6.19
C LEU A 209 18.08 21.12 5.76
N ASN A 210 18.39 22.42 5.59
CA ASN A 210 19.77 22.89 5.39
C ASN A 210 20.60 22.92 6.70
N MET A 211 19.99 22.64 7.85
CA MET A 211 20.71 22.64 9.12
C MET A 211 21.63 21.42 9.30
N PRO A 212 22.80 21.59 9.97
CA PRO A 212 23.65 20.46 10.28
C PRO A 212 22.95 19.46 11.21
N MET A 213 22.90 18.21 10.78
CA MET A 213 22.36 17.08 11.54
C MET A 213 23.48 16.07 11.83
N ARG A 214 24.31 16.35 12.83
CA ARG A 214 25.56 15.61 13.10
C ARG A 214 25.38 14.47 14.11
N ASN A 215 24.25 14.42 14.78
CA ASN A 215 23.94 13.46 15.86
C ASN A 215 22.41 13.37 16.09
N PRO A 216 21.94 12.37 16.87
CA PRO A 216 20.50 12.16 17.09
C PRO A 216 19.78 13.34 17.76
N ARG A 217 20.47 14.19 18.53
CA ARG A 217 19.86 15.34 19.22
C ARG A 217 19.55 16.47 18.24
N GLU A 218 20.52 16.82 17.38
CA GLU A 218 20.34 17.81 16.31
C GLU A 218 19.22 17.38 15.35
N LEU A 219 19.22 16.12 14.91
CA LEU A 219 18.14 15.56 14.10
C LEU A 219 16.77 15.61 14.81
N SER A 220 16.73 15.30 16.11
CA SER A 220 15.49 15.31 16.88
C SER A 220 14.91 16.72 17.07
N VAL A 221 15.74 17.76 17.17
CA VAL A 221 15.26 19.16 17.15
C VAL A 221 14.62 19.48 15.79
N ILE A 222 15.30 19.17 14.69
CA ILE A 222 14.82 19.48 13.34
C ILE A 222 13.51 18.73 13.02
N ILE A 223 13.41 17.44 13.36
CA ILE A 223 12.16 16.67 13.20
C ILE A 223 11.03 17.26 14.06
N LYS A 224 11.29 17.68 15.31
CA LYS A 224 10.27 18.31 16.16
C LYS A 224 9.74 19.60 15.57
N SER A 225 10.65 20.51 15.17
CA SER A 225 10.27 21.78 14.56
C SER A 225 9.41 21.56 13.32
N ILE A 226 9.89 20.74 12.37
CA ILE A 226 9.16 20.43 11.12
C ILE A 226 7.77 19.84 11.38
N SER A 227 7.66 18.88 12.30
CA SER A 227 6.40 18.15 12.57
C SER A 227 5.51 18.77 13.64
N GLY A 228 5.86 19.95 14.16
CA GLY A 228 5.12 20.64 15.22
C GLY A 228 5.05 19.89 16.55
N MET A 229 5.98 18.96 16.83
CA MET A 229 5.97 18.20 18.09
C MET A 229 6.47 19.05 19.26
N GLU A 230 5.76 18.98 20.39
CA GLU A 230 6.12 19.68 21.62
C GLU A 230 7.54 19.33 22.10
N ASP A 231 8.32 20.32 22.55
CA ASP A 231 9.72 20.13 22.98
C ASP A 231 9.90 19.03 24.02
N ARG A 232 8.92 18.88 24.93
CA ARG A 232 8.91 17.86 25.99
C ARG A 232 8.81 16.40 25.49
N VAL A 233 8.35 16.17 24.27
CA VAL A 233 8.24 14.82 23.69
C VAL A 233 9.64 14.32 23.33
N GLN A 234 10.15 13.29 24.01
CA GLN A 234 11.40 12.65 23.62
C GLN A 234 11.17 11.74 22.42
N LEU A 235 12.08 11.75 21.43
CA LEU A 235 12.02 10.87 20.27
C LEU A 235 12.67 9.51 20.61
N SER A 236 12.22 8.93 21.73
CA SER A 236 12.83 7.76 22.40
C SER A 236 13.08 6.57 21.48
N CYS A 237 12.19 6.32 20.53
CA CYS A 237 12.28 5.19 19.61
C CYS A 237 13.30 5.45 18.49
N LEU A 238 13.36 6.70 18.01
CA LEU A 238 14.35 7.16 17.02
C LEU A 238 15.75 7.22 17.63
N GLU A 239 15.86 7.78 18.83
CA GLU A 239 17.10 7.86 19.59
C GLU A 239 17.67 6.46 19.87
N LYS A 240 16.84 5.51 20.33
CA LYS A 240 17.23 4.10 20.48
C LYS A 240 17.70 3.47 19.17
N ALA A 241 16.94 3.63 18.09
CA ALA A 241 17.29 3.06 16.78
C ALA A 241 18.65 3.56 16.25
N LEU A 242 18.97 4.84 16.47
CA LEU A 242 20.21 5.47 16.01
C LEU A 242 21.41 5.23 16.96
N GLN A 243 21.17 5.12 18.27
CA GLN A 243 22.22 4.99 19.29
C GLN A 243 22.57 3.54 19.61
N GLU A 244 21.56 2.67 19.76
CA GLU A 244 21.72 1.27 20.18
C GLU A 244 21.70 0.28 19.00
N LEU A 245 20.87 0.51 17.97
CA LEU A 245 20.64 -0.48 16.89
C LEU A 245 21.47 -0.23 15.61
N LEU A 246 22.17 0.91 15.49
CA LEU A 246 23.20 1.14 14.48
C LEU A 246 24.59 0.82 15.03
N THR A 247 25.43 0.18 14.20
CA THR A 247 26.87 0.06 14.52
C THR A 247 27.53 1.45 14.47
N LYS A 248 28.70 1.60 15.12
CA LYS A 248 29.45 2.86 15.13
C LYS A 248 29.68 3.40 13.72
N ASN A 249 30.17 2.57 12.79
CA ASN A 249 30.41 2.97 11.40
C ASN A 249 29.11 3.36 10.68
N GLN A 250 28.04 2.57 10.80
CA GLN A 250 26.74 2.89 10.19
C GLN A 250 26.20 4.24 10.69
N ARG A 251 26.37 4.57 11.97
CA ARG A 251 25.98 5.86 12.54
C ARG A 251 26.86 7.01 12.03
N GLU A 252 28.17 6.82 11.94
CA GLU A 252 29.11 7.82 11.45
C GLU A 252 28.89 8.14 9.97
N GLU A 253 28.60 7.12 9.14
CA GLU A 253 28.22 7.33 7.74
C GLU A 253 26.80 7.91 7.58
N PHE A 254 25.85 7.50 8.41
CA PHE A 254 24.49 8.04 8.37
C PHE A 254 24.47 9.56 8.64
N PHE A 255 25.07 10.03 9.73
CA PHE A 255 25.11 11.47 10.03
C PHE A 255 26.13 12.23 9.17
N GLY A 256 27.25 11.60 8.78
CA GLY A 256 28.32 12.25 8.02
C GLY A 256 28.09 12.35 6.51
N LYS A 257 27.27 11.46 5.92
CA LYS A 257 27.07 11.37 4.46
C LYS A 257 25.59 11.22 4.08
N PHE A 258 24.88 10.25 4.66
CA PHE A 258 23.59 9.81 4.11
C PHE A 258 22.44 10.76 4.47
N LEU A 259 22.34 11.20 5.71
CA LEU A 259 21.30 12.12 6.17
C LEU A 259 21.37 13.52 5.50
N PRO A 260 22.56 14.10 5.25
CA PRO A 260 22.70 15.25 4.35
C PRO A 260 22.19 15.01 2.92
N GLU A 261 22.49 13.86 2.30
CA GLU A 261 21.97 13.54 0.96
C GLU A 261 20.45 13.31 0.97
N MET A 262 19.90 12.66 1.99
CA MET A 262 18.45 12.53 2.18
C MET A 262 17.78 13.91 2.23
N ALA A 263 18.33 14.86 2.99
CA ALA A 263 17.83 16.22 3.04
C ALA A 263 17.94 16.91 1.66
N ARG A 264 19.09 16.76 0.98
CA ARG A 264 19.30 17.30 -0.38
C ARG A 264 18.29 16.72 -1.39
N LEU A 265 17.94 15.44 -1.29
CA LEU A 265 16.92 14.80 -2.14
C LEU A 265 15.52 15.37 -1.87
N VAL A 266 15.14 15.58 -0.61
CA VAL A 266 13.87 16.24 -0.26
C VAL A 266 13.81 17.67 -0.79
N LEU A 267 14.91 18.42 -0.70
CA LEU A 267 15.01 19.77 -1.28
C LEU A 267 14.95 19.79 -2.82
N ASN A 268 15.09 18.63 -3.49
CA ASN A 268 14.93 18.48 -4.94
C ASN A 268 13.54 17.93 -5.35
N LEU A 269 12.60 17.71 -4.42
CA LEU A 269 11.21 17.38 -4.79
C LEU A 269 10.58 18.37 -5.80
N PRO A 270 10.81 19.70 -5.74
CA PRO A 270 10.20 20.64 -6.70
C PRO A 270 10.73 20.49 -8.13
N THR A 271 11.94 19.94 -8.32
CA THR A 271 12.55 19.71 -9.64
C THR A 271 12.31 18.28 -10.12
N MET A 272 12.27 17.29 -9.22
CA MET A 272 11.89 15.91 -9.52
C MET A 272 10.42 15.78 -9.93
N PHE A 273 9.53 16.50 -9.24
CA PHE A 273 8.08 16.44 -9.44
C PHE A 273 7.50 17.75 -9.98
N ALA A 274 8.21 18.38 -10.94
CA ALA A 274 7.77 19.60 -11.61
C ALA A 274 6.36 19.47 -12.23
N LYS A 275 5.99 18.26 -12.70
CA LYS A 275 4.61 17.84 -12.90
C LYS A 275 4.19 16.91 -11.77
N GLN A 276 3.13 17.27 -11.04
CA GLN A 276 2.65 16.51 -9.89
C GLN A 276 2.13 15.12 -10.34
N PRO A 277 2.50 14.02 -9.66
CA PRO A 277 1.91 12.70 -9.92
C PRO A 277 0.41 12.70 -9.61
N ALA A 278 -0.35 11.95 -10.41
CA ALA A 278 -1.77 11.68 -10.12
C ALA A 278 -1.89 10.68 -8.95
N LEU A 279 -2.81 10.95 -8.03
CA LEU A 279 -3.23 10.05 -6.97
C LEU A 279 -4.19 8.99 -7.52
N LEU A 280 -4.23 7.85 -6.84
CA LEU A 280 -4.98 6.64 -7.23
C LEU A 280 -6.25 6.52 -6.37
N ALA A 281 -7.29 7.24 -6.80
CA ALA A 281 -8.62 7.30 -6.17
C ALA A 281 -9.60 6.28 -6.78
N ALA A 282 -10.79 6.14 -6.21
CA ALA A 282 -11.85 5.30 -6.77
C ALA A 282 -12.40 5.85 -8.10
N PHE A 283 -13.00 4.98 -8.92
CA PHE A 283 -13.67 5.37 -10.17
C PHE A 283 -15.11 5.84 -9.90
N CYS A 284 -15.54 6.99 -10.43
CA CYS A 284 -16.92 7.47 -10.30
C CYS A 284 -17.94 6.58 -11.02
N ASP A 285 -17.60 6.12 -12.24
CA ASP A 285 -18.42 5.18 -13.00
C ASP A 285 -17.51 4.12 -13.68
N PRO A 286 -17.60 2.84 -13.27
CA PRO A 286 -16.80 1.76 -13.86
C PRO A 286 -17.41 1.17 -15.15
N GLN A 287 -18.55 1.66 -15.67
CA GLN A 287 -19.20 1.08 -16.86
C GLN A 287 -18.56 1.55 -18.19
N GLY A 288 -17.35 1.07 -18.46
CA GLY A 288 -16.61 1.33 -19.71
C GLY A 288 -16.73 0.19 -20.75
N PRO A 289 -17.20 0.45 -21.99
CA PRO A 289 -17.21 -0.54 -23.07
C PRO A 289 -15.83 -0.65 -23.75
N GLY A 290 -15.02 -1.65 -23.37
CA GLY A 290 -13.73 -1.89 -24.05
C GLY A 290 -12.72 -2.82 -23.36
N ALA A 291 -13.00 -3.32 -22.16
CA ALA A 291 -12.02 -4.11 -21.41
C ALA A 291 -12.00 -5.60 -21.81
N HIS A 292 -10.82 -6.14 -22.14
CA HIS A 292 -10.58 -7.59 -22.30
C HIS A 292 -10.54 -8.36 -20.96
N ALA A 293 -10.81 -7.71 -19.83
CA ALA A 293 -10.89 -8.28 -18.50
C ALA A 293 -11.95 -7.53 -17.67
N ASN A 294 -12.56 -8.18 -16.67
CA ASN A 294 -13.62 -7.57 -15.83
C ASN A 294 -13.07 -6.57 -14.78
N VAL A 295 -11.94 -5.92 -15.05
CA VAL A 295 -11.26 -4.97 -14.15
C VAL A 295 -10.78 -3.74 -14.92
N LEU A 296 -10.92 -2.57 -14.30
CA LEU A 296 -10.24 -1.33 -14.68
C LEU A 296 -8.96 -1.18 -13.86
N THR A 297 -7.96 -0.49 -14.42
CA THR A 297 -6.69 -0.21 -13.74
C THR A 297 -6.30 1.27 -13.85
N GLN A 298 -5.93 1.89 -12.74
CA GLN A 298 -5.27 3.21 -12.73
C GLN A 298 -3.85 3.05 -12.18
N SER A 299 -2.83 3.49 -12.91
CA SER A 299 -1.42 3.31 -12.53
C SER A 299 -0.63 4.62 -12.46
N CYS A 300 0.31 4.69 -11.52
CA CYS A 300 1.44 5.62 -11.55
C CYS A 300 2.76 4.84 -11.35
N SER A 301 3.91 5.47 -11.58
CA SER A 301 5.21 4.80 -11.42
C SER A 301 6.31 5.78 -11.07
N PHE A 302 7.23 5.35 -10.22
CA PHE A 302 8.36 6.13 -9.72
C PHE A 302 9.67 5.37 -9.98
N THR A 303 10.72 6.08 -10.33
CA THR A 303 12.09 5.58 -10.25
C THR A 303 12.50 5.35 -8.79
N LYS A 304 13.49 4.49 -8.52
CA LYS A 304 14.01 4.31 -7.16
C LYS A 304 14.66 5.57 -6.58
N LEU A 305 15.14 6.49 -7.43
CA LEU A 305 15.63 7.81 -6.99
C LEU A 305 14.50 8.71 -6.49
N GLU A 306 13.39 8.78 -7.23
CA GLU A 306 12.16 9.46 -6.82
C GLU A 306 11.57 8.82 -5.55
N ALA A 307 11.54 7.47 -5.48
CA ALA A 307 11.09 6.74 -4.30
C ALA A 307 11.95 7.04 -3.05
N LEU A 308 13.27 7.09 -3.19
CA LEU A 308 14.18 7.47 -2.10
C LEU A 308 13.91 8.90 -1.60
N ALA A 309 13.62 9.85 -2.50
CA ALA A 309 13.28 11.22 -2.13
C ALA A 309 11.95 11.28 -1.36
N LEU A 310 10.92 10.55 -1.81
CA LEU A 310 9.62 10.46 -1.13
C LEU A 310 9.74 9.81 0.27
N VAL A 311 10.45 8.68 0.39
CA VAL A 311 10.66 7.99 1.68
C VAL A 311 11.54 8.83 2.62
N SER A 312 12.51 9.59 2.08
CA SER A 312 13.27 10.58 2.88
C SER A 312 12.38 11.71 3.40
N ALA A 313 11.43 12.20 2.60
CA ALA A 313 10.47 13.22 3.01
C ALA A 313 9.46 12.70 4.06
N CYS A 314 9.08 11.42 3.99
CA CYS A 314 8.30 10.73 5.00
C CYS A 314 9.04 10.65 6.35
N PHE A 315 10.35 10.39 6.31
CA PHE A 315 11.24 10.41 7.47
C PHE A 315 11.34 11.82 8.08
N PHE A 316 11.59 12.84 7.26
CA PHE A 316 11.60 14.23 7.75
C PHE A 316 10.22 14.79 8.13
N CYS A 317 9.12 14.04 7.89
CA CYS A 317 7.75 14.42 8.25
C CYS A 317 7.23 15.70 7.56
N VAL A 318 7.74 16.05 6.37
CA VAL A 318 7.38 17.28 5.63
C VAL A 318 6.12 17.16 4.76
N PHE A 319 5.61 15.94 4.52
CA PHE A 319 4.50 15.70 3.59
C PHE A 319 3.14 16.08 4.21
N PRO A 320 2.31 16.89 3.50
CA PRO A 320 0.94 17.18 3.93
C PRO A 320 0.01 15.98 3.75
N SER A 321 -1.14 16.03 4.41
CA SER A 321 -2.23 15.09 4.15
C SER A 321 -2.70 15.21 2.70
N GLN A 322 -2.95 14.05 2.06
CA GLN A 322 -3.50 13.98 0.71
C GLN A 322 -5.04 13.99 0.71
N THR A 323 -5.69 13.78 1.88
CA THR A 323 -7.15 13.89 2.00
C THR A 323 -7.66 15.24 1.48
N ARG A 324 -8.77 15.18 0.75
CA ARG A 324 -9.48 16.32 0.15
C ARG A 324 -10.98 16.07 0.25
N ILE A 325 -11.74 17.15 0.41
CA ILE A 325 -13.16 17.17 0.08
C ILE A 325 -13.28 17.45 -1.43
N VAL A 326 -14.19 16.77 -2.11
CA VAL A 326 -14.41 16.88 -3.55
C VAL A 326 -15.91 17.01 -3.80
N LYS A 327 -16.33 18.06 -4.53
CA LYS A 327 -17.72 18.23 -4.95
C LYS A 327 -18.12 17.11 -5.89
N LYS A 328 -19.17 16.38 -5.52
CA LYS A 328 -19.75 15.30 -6.32
C LYS A 328 -20.35 15.86 -7.61
N GLN A 329 -19.99 15.28 -8.76
CA GLN A 329 -20.62 15.67 -10.03
C GLN A 329 -22.07 15.13 -10.07
N PRO A 330 -23.05 15.91 -10.54
CA PRO A 330 -24.43 15.46 -10.65
C PRO A 330 -24.54 14.32 -11.69
N THR A 331 -24.88 13.12 -11.21
CA THR A 331 -25.13 11.97 -12.07
C THR A 331 -26.35 12.22 -12.96
N ARG A 332 -26.25 11.95 -14.27
CA ARG A 332 -27.29 12.20 -15.29
C ARG A 332 -28.67 11.53 -15.06
N LEU A 333 -28.85 10.77 -13.97
CA LEU A 333 -30.07 10.03 -13.65
C LEU A 333 -31.01 10.74 -12.66
N SER A 334 -30.66 11.94 -12.17
CA SER A 334 -31.46 12.67 -11.16
C SER A 334 -32.38 13.76 -11.75
N GLN A 335 -32.81 13.63 -13.00
CA GLN A 335 -33.69 14.63 -13.63
C GLN A 335 -35.20 14.40 -13.38
N ASP A 336 -35.61 13.20 -12.98
CA ASP A 336 -37.03 12.82 -12.81
C ASP A 336 -37.56 12.99 -11.36
N SER A 337 -37.02 13.95 -10.60
CA SER A 337 -37.46 14.21 -9.23
C SER A 337 -37.40 15.71 -8.86
N GLU A 338 -38.42 16.47 -9.30
CA GLU A 338 -38.66 17.86 -8.90
C GLU A 338 -39.21 17.99 -7.47
N GLU A 339 -38.42 17.65 -6.44
CA GLU A 339 -38.69 18.12 -5.07
C GLU A 339 -37.54 18.98 -4.55
N LEU A 340 -37.82 20.28 -4.39
CA LEU A 340 -36.86 21.32 -4.10
C LEU A 340 -36.46 21.32 -2.61
N HIS A 341 -35.28 20.80 -2.29
CA HIS A 341 -34.64 20.97 -0.98
C HIS A 341 -33.27 21.63 -1.12
N ASN A 342 -33.18 22.90 -0.72
CA ASN A 342 -31.91 23.62 -0.62
C ASN A 342 -31.16 23.21 0.65
N THR A 343 -30.47 22.07 0.62
CA THR A 343 -29.44 21.71 1.61
C THR A 343 -28.05 21.99 1.06
N GLU A 344 -27.65 23.26 1.12
CA GLU A 344 -26.27 23.69 0.82
C GLU A 344 -25.27 22.98 1.76
N GLY A 345 -24.62 21.92 1.25
CA GLY A 345 -23.56 21.18 1.97
C GLY A 345 -23.68 19.64 2.01
N GLU A 346 -24.63 19.01 1.31
CA GLU A 346 -24.79 17.53 1.34
C GLU A 346 -24.12 16.76 0.17
N ASP A 347 -23.57 17.45 -0.84
CA ASP A 347 -22.92 16.86 -2.03
C ASP A 347 -21.38 16.83 -2.01
N ASP A 348 -20.75 17.02 -0.84
CA ASP A 348 -19.30 17.01 -0.67
C ASP A 348 -18.78 15.61 -0.24
N GLU A 349 -17.88 15.00 -1.01
CA GLU A 349 -17.28 13.69 -0.74
C GLU A 349 -15.85 13.79 -0.19
N GLU A 350 -15.57 13.20 0.96
CA GLU A 350 -14.21 13.15 1.54
C GLU A 350 -13.39 11.96 0.99
N VAL A 351 -12.42 12.26 0.12
CA VAL A 351 -11.51 11.27 -0.45
C VAL A 351 -10.31 11.08 0.49
N ASP A 352 -10.46 10.15 1.44
CA ASP A 352 -9.41 9.79 2.41
C ASP A 352 -8.16 9.17 1.80
N PHE A 353 -7.00 9.56 2.34
CA PHE A 353 -5.70 8.87 2.15
C PHE A 353 -5.07 8.45 3.49
N PRO A 354 -4.18 7.44 3.50
CA PRO A 354 -3.38 7.09 4.68
C PRO A 354 -2.43 8.22 5.12
N PHE A 355 -1.89 8.12 6.34
CA PHE A 355 -0.87 9.04 6.82
C PHE A 355 0.51 8.68 6.23
N PHE A 356 1.15 9.57 5.46
CA PHE A 356 2.51 9.38 4.95
C PHE A 356 3.57 10.11 5.81
N THR A 357 3.69 9.76 7.09
CA THR A 357 4.65 10.40 8.00
C THR A 357 5.16 9.46 9.10
N MET A 358 6.49 9.42 9.28
CA MET A 358 7.13 8.62 10.34
C MET A 358 6.99 9.22 11.76
N GLN A 359 6.37 10.40 11.91
CA GLN A 359 6.16 11.08 13.19
C GLN A 359 5.65 10.16 14.31
N ARG A 360 4.67 9.31 14.00
CA ARG A 360 4.05 8.37 14.96
C ARG A 360 4.99 7.21 15.36
N MET A 361 6.10 6.98 14.66
CA MET A 361 7.10 5.96 15.00
C MET A 361 8.13 6.47 16.01
N TYR A 362 8.41 7.77 16.05
CA TYR A 362 9.60 8.29 16.73
C TYR A 362 9.52 8.33 18.25
N SER A 363 8.32 8.35 18.83
CA SER A 363 8.12 8.40 20.29
C SER A 363 7.18 7.32 20.83
N ALA A 364 7.42 6.92 22.07
CA ALA A 364 6.54 6.15 22.92
C ALA A 364 6.90 6.43 24.39
N SER A 365 5.99 6.11 25.32
CA SER A 365 6.26 6.21 26.76
C SER A 365 7.54 5.42 27.12
N PRO A 366 8.54 6.01 27.79
CA PRO A 366 9.83 5.36 28.06
C PRO A 366 9.75 4.02 28.83
N THR A 367 8.67 3.78 29.57
CA THR A 367 8.43 2.52 30.31
C THR A 367 7.73 1.44 29.49
N SER A 368 7.43 1.68 28.21
CA SER A 368 6.66 0.78 27.36
C SER A 368 7.55 -0.06 26.43
N ARG A 369 7.27 -1.36 26.34
CA ARG A 369 7.85 -2.28 25.33
C ARG A 369 7.63 -1.82 23.88
N VAL A 370 6.69 -0.91 23.67
CA VAL A 370 6.48 -0.23 22.37
C VAL A 370 7.71 0.57 21.92
N VAL A 371 8.59 1.00 22.84
CA VAL A 371 9.86 1.67 22.49
C VAL A 371 10.77 0.73 21.70
N ASP A 372 10.97 -0.50 22.18
CA ASP A 372 11.81 -1.50 21.50
C ASP A 372 11.22 -1.88 20.15
N LEU A 373 9.91 -2.19 20.11
CA LEU A 373 9.18 -2.47 18.86
C LEU A 373 9.38 -1.36 17.82
N LYS A 374 9.06 -0.11 18.18
CA LYS A 374 9.20 1.02 17.25
C LYS A 374 10.66 1.28 16.86
N ALA A 375 11.62 1.08 17.78
CA ALA A 375 13.03 1.20 17.45
C ALA A 375 13.50 0.15 16.44
N HIS A 376 13.06 -1.11 16.56
CA HIS A 376 13.33 -2.14 15.55
C HIS A 376 12.65 -1.82 14.22
N LYS A 377 11.39 -1.34 14.20
CA LYS A 377 10.73 -0.85 12.99
C LYS A 377 11.53 0.27 12.30
N ILE A 378 11.97 1.28 13.06
CA ILE A 378 12.84 2.36 12.54
C ILE A 378 14.18 1.78 12.04
N ARG A 379 14.78 0.80 12.73
CA ARG A 379 16.03 0.17 12.30
C ARG A 379 15.91 -0.54 10.95
N THR A 380 14.74 -1.11 10.63
CA THR A 380 14.46 -1.69 9.32
C THR A 380 14.41 -0.60 8.23
N VAL A 381 13.79 0.55 8.49
CA VAL A 381 13.81 1.70 7.55
C VAL A 381 15.21 2.30 7.41
N LEU A 382 16.00 2.36 8.49
CA LEU A 382 17.40 2.77 8.42
C LEU A 382 18.25 1.80 7.55
N GLN A 383 17.90 0.51 7.46
CA GLN A 383 18.58 -0.43 6.56
C GLN A 383 18.39 -0.08 5.08
N TYR A 384 17.21 0.43 4.70
CA TYR A 384 16.95 0.94 3.35
C TYR A 384 17.85 2.15 3.04
N PHE A 385 17.88 3.16 3.92
CA PHE A 385 18.75 4.33 3.72
C PHE A 385 20.25 3.95 3.64
N LEU A 386 20.71 3.04 4.51
CA LEU A 386 22.08 2.51 4.49
C LEU A 386 22.45 1.76 3.19
N ARG A 387 21.47 1.33 2.38
CA ARG A 387 21.69 0.64 1.10
C ARG A 387 21.49 1.53 -0.13
N VAL A 388 20.49 2.41 -0.12
CA VAL A 388 20.06 3.16 -1.31
C VAL A 388 20.67 4.56 -1.38
N VAL A 389 20.90 5.22 -0.24
CA VAL A 389 21.56 6.55 -0.24
C VAL A 389 23.01 6.51 -0.77
N PRO A 390 23.86 5.49 -0.47
CA PRO A 390 25.17 5.37 -1.11
C PRO A 390 25.11 5.37 -2.65
N LEU A 391 24.09 4.74 -3.24
CA LEU A 391 23.88 4.73 -4.68
C LEU A 391 23.44 6.11 -5.19
N ALA A 392 22.61 6.85 -4.44
CA ALA A 392 22.25 8.21 -4.80
C ALA A 392 23.43 9.19 -4.73
N ILE A 393 24.42 8.95 -3.86
CA ILE A 393 25.65 9.74 -3.74
C ILE A 393 26.63 9.46 -4.89
N ASP A 394 26.74 8.22 -5.37
CA ASP A 394 27.50 7.92 -6.59
C ASP A 394 26.77 8.47 -7.82
N VAL A 395 27.13 9.70 -8.21
CA VAL A 395 26.58 10.42 -9.37
C VAL A 395 26.83 9.72 -10.71
N ASN A 396 27.62 8.65 -10.75
CA ASN A 396 27.84 7.82 -11.94
C ASN A 396 26.86 6.62 -11.94
N ALA A 397 27.37 5.41 -11.76
CA ALA A 397 26.63 4.17 -11.96
C ALA A 397 25.52 3.97 -10.90
N GLY A 398 25.75 4.36 -9.65
CA GLY A 398 24.77 4.25 -8.57
C GLY A 398 23.50 5.05 -8.83
N ARG A 399 23.64 6.34 -9.17
CA ARG A 399 22.50 7.23 -9.42
C ARG A 399 21.77 6.87 -10.71
N GLN A 400 22.50 6.57 -11.79
CA GLN A 400 21.91 6.08 -13.03
C GLN A 400 21.07 4.82 -12.79
N LYS A 401 21.59 3.84 -12.03
CA LYS A 401 20.86 2.62 -11.65
C LYS A 401 19.54 2.94 -10.90
N LEU A 402 19.51 3.95 -10.04
CA LEU A 402 18.29 4.37 -9.33
C LEU A 402 17.29 5.12 -10.23
N GLN A 403 17.71 5.64 -11.38
CA GLN A 403 16.85 6.28 -12.38
C GLN A 403 16.31 5.28 -13.41
N GLU A 404 17.07 4.22 -13.70
CA GLU A 404 16.65 3.12 -14.59
C GLU A 404 15.74 2.09 -13.89
N GLU A 405 15.88 1.89 -12.58
CA GLU A 405 14.99 1.01 -11.81
C GLU A 405 13.69 1.73 -11.42
N VAL A 406 12.54 1.15 -11.79
CA VAL A 406 11.19 1.69 -11.53
C VAL A 406 10.31 0.76 -10.69
N ILE A 407 9.32 1.37 -10.02
CA ILE A 407 8.28 0.73 -9.23
C ILE A 407 6.93 1.26 -9.72
N THR A 408 6.01 0.35 -10.05
CA THR A 408 4.64 0.65 -10.50
C THR A 408 3.67 0.47 -9.34
N PHE A 409 2.77 1.43 -9.17
CA PHE A 409 1.66 1.39 -8.22
C PHE A 409 0.37 1.42 -9.04
N THR A 410 -0.47 0.39 -8.91
CA THR A 410 -1.72 0.23 -9.68
C THR A 410 -2.90 0.00 -8.74
N ARG A 411 -3.97 0.77 -8.92
CA ARG A 411 -5.29 0.47 -8.35
C ARG A 411 -6.04 -0.41 -9.35
N VAL A 412 -6.64 -1.50 -8.88
CA VAL A 412 -7.44 -2.41 -9.72
C VAL A 412 -8.87 -2.42 -9.18
N THR A 413 -9.84 -2.25 -10.05
CA THR A 413 -11.26 -2.05 -9.69
C THR A 413 -12.12 -2.99 -10.53
N ALA A 414 -12.83 -3.92 -9.89
CA ALA A 414 -13.71 -4.85 -10.60
C ALA A 414 -14.98 -4.15 -11.11
N ILE A 415 -15.27 -4.36 -12.39
CA ILE A 415 -16.52 -3.95 -13.03
C ILE A 415 -17.56 -5.00 -12.65
N LEU A 416 -18.61 -4.60 -11.94
CA LEU A 416 -19.69 -5.48 -11.49
C LEU A 416 -21.03 -5.00 -12.05
N PRO A 417 -21.89 -5.89 -12.59
CA PRO A 417 -23.23 -5.52 -13.03
C PRO A 417 -24.08 -4.90 -11.93
N GLU A 418 -24.96 -3.95 -12.29
CA GLU A 418 -25.82 -3.21 -11.35
C GLU A 418 -26.66 -4.12 -10.43
N THR A 419 -27.07 -5.28 -10.94
CA THR A 419 -27.80 -6.32 -10.18
C THR A 419 -27.05 -6.80 -8.94
N THR A 420 -25.71 -6.82 -8.98
CA THR A 420 -24.85 -7.25 -7.85
C THR A 420 -24.89 -6.31 -6.64
N LYS A 421 -25.48 -5.10 -6.77
CA LYS A 421 -25.78 -4.22 -5.63
C LYS A 421 -26.89 -4.78 -4.72
N LYS A 422 -27.69 -5.73 -5.22
CA LYS A 422 -28.69 -6.50 -4.44
C LYS A 422 -28.43 -8.02 -4.60
N PRO A 423 -27.32 -8.55 -4.07
CA PRO A 423 -26.89 -9.93 -4.36
C PRO A 423 -27.76 -10.99 -3.66
N PHE A 424 -28.74 -10.59 -2.84
CA PHE A 424 -29.72 -11.50 -2.24
C PHE A 424 -30.83 -11.94 -3.21
N ASP A 425 -31.12 -11.13 -4.23
CA ASP A 425 -32.23 -11.36 -5.17
C ASP A 425 -31.81 -12.24 -6.37
N MET A 426 -30.53 -12.63 -6.43
CA MET A 426 -29.91 -13.36 -7.54
C MET A 426 -29.65 -14.83 -7.20
N ALA A 427 -29.75 -15.72 -8.20
CA ALA A 427 -29.30 -17.10 -8.04
C ALA A 427 -27.76 -17.16 -7.92
N SER A 428 -27.24 -18.18 -7.23
CA SER A 428 -25.80 -18.37 -7.05
C SER A 428 -25.02 -18.50 -8.37
N GLN A 429 -25.68 -18.89 -9.46
CA GLN A 429 -25.06 -18.98 -10.80
C GLN A 429 -24.85 -17.59 -11.43
N ASP A 430 -25.81 -16.69 -11.31
CA ASP A 430 -25.73 -15.36 -11.92
C ASP A 430 -24.78 -14.42 -11.17
N LEU A 431 -24.57 -14.66 -9.87
CA LEU A 431 -23.47 -14.04 -9.11
C LEU A 431 -22.09 -14.49 -9.61
N LEU A 432 -21.94 -15.72 -10.12
CA LEU A 432 -20.67 -16.18 -10.69
C LEU A 432 -20.45 -15.61 -12.09
N ARG A 433 -21.52 -15.46 -12.88
CA ARG A 433 -21.48 -14.75 -14.17
C ARG A 433 -20.94 -13.33 -14.06
N ALA A 434 -21.27 -12.64 -12.97
CA ALA A 434 -20.73 -11.32 -12.66
C ALA A 434 -19.21 -11.29 -12.37
N LEU A 435 -18.56 -12.45 -12.18
CA LEU A 435 -17.11 -12.59 -11.98
C LEU A 435 -16.39 -13.28 -13.16
N THR A 436 -17.07 -14.08 -13.97
CA THR A 436 -16.46 -14.75 -15.12
C THR A 436 -16.07 -13.78 -16.22
N VAL A 437 -14.81 -13.84 -16.65
CA VAL A 437 -14.28 -13.00 -17.74
C VAL A 437 -14.61 -13.59 -19.11
N SER A 438 -15.11 -12.73 -20.01
CA SER A 438 -15.33 -12.89 -21.46
C SER A 438 -16.80 -13.03 -21.91
N ALA A 439 -17.07 -12.54 -23.12
CA ALA A 439 -18.29 -12.83 -23.90
C ALA A 439 -18.24 -14.21 -24.60
N ASP A 440 -17.20 -15.01 -24.34
CA ASP A 440 -17.05 -16.40 -24.76
C ASP A 440 -17.71 -17.35 -23.74
N PRO A 441 -18.80 -18.08 -24.08
CA PRO A 441 -19.44 -19.04 -23.18
C PRO A 441 -18.52 -20.17 -22.71
N ALA A 442 -17.42 -20.47 -23.40
CA ALA A 442 -16.45 -21.47 -22.93
C ALA A 442 -15.72 -21.02 -21.65
N ALA A 443 -15.72 -19.72 -21.33
CA ALA A 443 -15.12 -19.19 -20.11
C ALA A 443 -15.95 -19.45 -18.84
N GLU A 444 -17.27 -19.70 -18.95
CA GLU A 444 -18.10 -20.19 -17.84
C GLU A 444 -17.65 -21.58 -17.36
N ALA A 445 -16.94 -22.33 -18.22
CA ALA A 445 -16.58 -23.74 -18.02
C ALA A 445 -15.08 -23.95 -17.71
N ARG A 446 -14.49 -23.11 -16.85
CA ARG A 446 -13.16 -23.37 -16.27
C ARG A 446 -13.27 -24.33 -15.07
N ALA A 447 -12.42 -25.34 -15.00
CA ALA A 447 -12.27 -26.16 -13.79
C ALA A 447 -11.59 -25.37 -12.66
N MET A 448 -11.69 -25.86 -11.41
CA MET A 448 -10.96 -25.27 -10.27
C MET A 448 -9.44 -25.26 -10.52
N GLY A 449 -8.79 -24.15 -10.18
CA GLY A 449 -7.34 -24.01 -10.25
C GLY A 449 -6.62 -24.94 -9.28
N GLY A 450 -5.35 -25.24 -9.57
CA GLY A 450 -4.51 -26.06 -8.68
C GLY A 450 -4.30 -25.40 -7.31
N VAL A 451 -3.99 -26.22 -6.31
CA VAL A 451 -3.62 -25.78 -4.95
C VAL A 451 -2.35 -26.47 -4.51
N ARG A 452 -1.42 -25.71 -3.93
CA ARG A 452 -0.32 -26.23 -3.11
C ARG A 452 -0.34 -25.59 -1.73
N CYS A 453 -0.02 -26.36 -0.70
CA CYS A 453 0.30 -25.84 0.62
C CYS A 453 1.81 -25.63 0.75
N GLU A 454 2.22 -24.54 1.40
CA GLU A 454 3.61 -24.25 1.78
C GLU A 454 3.70 -24.16 3.30
N SER A 455 4.82 -24.60 3.89
CA SER A 455 5.01 -24.73 5.35
C SER A 455 6.44 -24.41 5.80
N ASN A 456 7.35 -24.13 4.88
CA ASN A 456 8.76 -23.88 5.15
C ASN A 456 9.21 -22.46 4.78
N ARG A 457 8.36 -21.71 4.06
CA ARG A 457 8.60 -20.35 3.57
C ARG A 457 7.41 -19.45 3.86
N LEU A 458 7.65 -18.15 3.98
CA LEU A 458 6.62 -17.13 4.12
C LEU A 458 6.28 -16.52 2.74
N ILE A 459 5.23 -15.69 2.67
CA ILE A 459 4.74 -15.12 1.40
C ILE A 459 5.82 -14.26 0.72
N GLU A 460 6.61 -13.55 1.51
CA GLU A 460 7.75 -12.73 1.08
C GLU A 460 9.00 -13.52 0.65
N ASP A 461 8.99 -14.85 0.75
CA ASP A 461 10.05 -15.77 0.27
C ASP A 461 9.60 -16.57 -0.99
N LEU A 462 8.49 -16.15 -1.63
CA LEU A 462 7.89 -16.80 -2.81
C LEU A 462 8.00 -15.92 -4.06
N ASP A 463 9.19 -15.83 -4.63
CA ASP A 463 9.47 -15.07 -5.86
C ASP A 463 8.66 -15.62 -7.06
N GLY A 464 8.30 -14.76 -8.02
CA GLY A 464 7.48 -15.16 -9.17
C GLY A 464 6.04 -15.56 -8.85
N HIS A 465 5.51 -15.06 -7.72
CA HIS A 465 4.12 -15.21 -7.29
C HIS A 465 3.46 -13.82 -7.13
N LEU A 466 2.13 -13.75 -7.19
CA LEU A 466 1.40 -12.61 -6.61
C LEU A 466 1.45 -12.74 -5.09
N GLN A 467 2.30 -11.95 -4.44
CA GLN A 467 2.52 -12.00 -2.99
C GLN A 467 1.42 -11.20 -2.28
N ILE A 468 0.50 -11.90 -1.61
CA ILE A 468 -0.69 -11.26 -1.03
C ILE A 468 -0.35 -10.57 0.28
N ASP A 469 -0.68 -9.28 0.34
CA ASP A 469 -0.67 -8.44 1.53
C ASP A 469 -2.07 -8.46 2.16
N PHE A 470 -2.15 -8.80 3.44
CA PHE A 470 -3.38 -8.89 4.22
C PHE A 470 -3.80 -7.50 4.72
N ALA A 471 -3.93 -6.58 3.76
CA ALA A 471 -3.93 -5.15 3.96
C ALA A 471 -5.07 -4.61 4.82
N ASN A 472 -4.92 -3.36 5.25
CA ASN A 472 -6.02 -2.52 5.64
C ASN A 472 -6.63 -1.82 4.40
N LYS A 473 -7.88 -1.36 4.48
CA LYS A 473 -8.49 -0.53 3.41
C LYS A 473 -7.72 0.77 3.16
N TYR A 474 -6.90 1.20 4.13
CA TYR A 474 -5.88 2.23 4.02
C TYR A 474 -4.51 1.55 3.90
N ALA A 475 -3.89 1.57 2.72
CA ALA A 475 -2.65 0.85 2.44
C ALA A 475 -1.54 1.11 3.47
N GLY A 476 -0.92 0.04 3.98
CA GLY A 476 0.12 0.09 5.02
C GLY A 476 -0.41 0.18 6.45
N GLY A 477 -1.74 0.23 6.64
CA GLY A 477 -2.41 0.06 7.93
C GLY A 477 -1.79 0.81 9.11
N GLY A 478 -1.22 0.07 10.05
CA GLY A 478 -0.58 0.59 11.26
C GLY A 478 0.93 0.85 11.15
N VAL A 479 1.53 0.90 9.95
CA VAL A 479 2.99 0.86 9.77
C VAL A 479 3.72 2.02 10.45
N PHE A 480 3.16 3.23 10.42
CA PHE A 480 3.73 4.38 11.14
C PHE A 480 3.36 4.40 12.65
N GLY A 481 2.47 3.51 13.10
CA GLY A 481 2.03 3.38 14.49
C GLY A 481 2.62 2.15 15.19
N THR A 482 1.76 1.46 15.96
CA THR A 482 2.10 0.23 16.69
C THR A 482 1.73 -1.06 15.95
N GLY A 483 1.17 -0.97 14.73
CA GLY A 483 0.92 -2.14 13.90
C GLY A 483 2.23 -2.82 13.51
N CYS A 484 2.28 -4.15 13.61
CA CYS A 484 3.45 -4.95 13.23
C CYS A 484 3.05 -6.41 12.92
N VAL A 485 1.91 -6.58 12.25
CA VAL A 485 1.45 -7.83 11.65
C VAL A 485 1.89 -7.89 10.18
N GLN A 486 1.38 -8.84 9.39
CA GLN A 486 1.92 -9.17 8.06
C GLN A 486 2.03 -7.96 7.09
N GLU A 487 1.02 -7.09 7.00
CA GLU A 487 1.05 -5.85 6.20
C GLU A 487 2.20 -4.93 6.63
N GLU A 488 2.23 -4.51 7.90
CA GLU A 488 3.25 -3.58 8.37
C GLU A 488 4.66 -4.18 8.31
N ILE A 489 4.80 -5.48 8.57
CA ILE A 489 6.07 -6.20 8.41
C ILE A 489 6.53 -6.10 6.95
N ARG A 490 5.68 -6.44 5.97
CA ARG A 490 6.06 -6.36 4.55
C ARG A 490 6.48 -4.96 4.14
N PHE A 491 5.72 -3.94 4.57
CA PHE A 491 6.05 -2.53 4.35
C PHE A 491 7.40 -2.12 4.97
N LEU A 492 7.78 -2.69 6.12
CA LEU A 492 9.10 -2.46 6.72
C LEU A 492 10.24 -3.17 5.98
N LEU A 493 10.02 -4.39 5.47
CA LEU A 493 11.07 -5.12 4.73
C LEU A 493 11.38 -4.45 3.37
N SER A 494 10.38 -3.79 2.78
CA SER A 494 10.46 -3.04 1.53
C SER A 494 9.92 -1.60 1.71
N PRO A 495 10.66 -0.66 2.35
CA PRO A 495 10.15 0.69 2.69
C PRO A 495 9.68 1.55 1.51
N GLU A 496 10.03 1.17 0.28
CA GLU A 496 9.46 1.71 -0.95
C GLU A 496 7.92 1.59 -0.99
N LEU A 497 7.36 0.57 -0.33
CA LEU A 497 5.92 0.38 -0.14
C LEU A 497 5.25 1.52 0.64
N PHE A 498 5.99 2.30 1.43
CA PHE A 498 5.42 3.45 2.15
C PHE A 498 4.76 4.45 1.18
N ILE A 499 5.20 4.50 -0.08
CA ILE A 499 4.61 5.38 -1.12
C ILE A 499 3.14 4.98 -1.41
N ALA A 500 2.74 3.74 -1.15
CA ALA A 500 1.33 3.32 -1.20
C ALA A 500 0.46 4.15 -0.23
N CYS A 501 1.00 4.50 0.94
CA CYS A 501 0.36 5.37 1.93
C CYS A 501 0.22 6.83 1.46
N LEU A 502 0.92 7.22 0.38
CA LEU A 502 0.85 8.54 -0.24
C LEU A 502 -0.06 8.54 -1.48
N VAL A 503 -0.04 7.47 -2.30
CA VAL A 503 -0.71 7.47 -3.61
C VAL A 503 -2.09 6.81 -3.64
N PHE A 504 -2.41 5.86 -2.76
CA PHE A 504 -3.72 5.20 -2.76
C PHE A 504 -4.71 5.88 -1.81
N ALA A 505 -5.87 6.27 -2.34
CA ALA A 505 -7.03 6.55 -1.50
C ALA A 505 -7.58 5.25 -0.89
N LYS A 506 -8.39 5.37 0.16
CA LYS A 506 -9.19 4.27 0.76
C LYS A 506 -9.75 3.30 -0.31
N LEU A 507 -9.54 1.99 -0.14
CA LEU A 507 -10.11 0.97 -1.03
C LEU A 507 -11.61 0.76 -0.78
N GLU A 508 -12.39 0.66 -1.87
CA GLU A 508 -13.78 0.21 -1.84
C GLU A 508 -13.91 -1.32 -1.95
N PRO A 509 -15.09 -1.93 -1.67
CA PRO A 509 -15.25 -3.38 -1.60
C PRO A 509 -14.89 -4.15 -2.89
N ASN A 510 -14.95 -3.50 -4.05
CA ASN A 510 -14.63 -4.08 -5.36
C ASN A 510 -13.21 -3.75 -5.86
N GLU A 511 -12.31 -3.27 -4.99
CA GLU A 511 -10.98 -2.77 -5.39
C GLU A 511 -9.80 -3.47 -4.70
N SER A 512 -8.60 -3.37 -5.27
CA SER A 512 -7.33 -3.75 -4.66
C SER A 512 -6.23 -2.76 -5.04
N PHE A 513 -5.11 -2.82 -4.32
CA PHE A 513 -3.86 -2.20 -4.80
C PHE A 513 -2.85 -3.28 -5.21
N VAL A 514 -2.06 -2.97 -6.22
CA VAL A 514 -0.95 -3.80 -6.70
C VAL A 514 0.30 -2.94 -6.81
N ILE A 515 1.43 -3.45 -6.34
CA ILE A 515 2.71 -2.76 -6.36
C ILE A 515 3.76 -3.72 -6.94
N HIS A 516 4.36 -3.34 -8.06
CA HIS A 516 5.33 -4.15 -8.79
C HIS A 516 6.68 -3.41 -8.87
N GLY A 517 7.78 -4.04 -8.45
CA GLY A 517 9.14 -3.50 -8.62
C GLY A 517 9.91 -3.25 -7.32
N THR A 518 9.24 -3.33 -6.17
CA THR A 518 9.87 -3.08 -4.87
C THR A 518 10.92 -4.13 -4.52
N GLU A 519 11.95 -3.71 -3.80
CA GLU A 519 13.03 -4.56 -3.33
C GLU A 519 12.93 -4.88 -1.83
N ARG A 520 13.37 -6.07 -1.43
CA ARG A 520 13.48 -6.47 -0.02
C ARG A 520 14.86 -6.09 0.54
N TYR A 521 14.88 -5.16 1.50
CA TYR A 521 16.11 -4.60 2.07
C TYR A 521 16.54 -5.28 3.37
N SER A 522 15.61 -5.93 4.07
CA SER A 522 15.84 -6.46 5.42
C SER A 522 15.30 -7.88 5.60
N SER A 523 15.98 -8.65 6.44
CA SER A 523 15.42 -9.82 7.11
C SER A 523 14.84 -9.42 8.47
N TYR A 524 14.05 -10.30 9.09
CA TYR A 524 13.44 -10.07 10.40
C TYR A 524 13.27 -11.38 11.17
N LYS A 525 12.87 -11.25 12.44
CA LYS A 525 12.37 -12.35 13.28
C LYS A 525 11.23 -11.84 14.16
N GLY A 526 10.42 -12.76 14.66
CA GLY A 526 9.26 -12.43 15.51
C GLY A 526 8.12 -11.75 14.74
N TYR A 527 7.03 -11.47 15.46
CA TYR A 527 5.77 -10.98 14.91
C TYR A 527 5.02 -10.17 15.97
N GLY A 528 4.23 -9.17 15.57
CA GLY A 528 3.51 -8.32 16.52
C GLY A 528 4.47 -7.55 17.43
N ASP A 529 4.31 -7.69 18.75
CA ASP A 529 5.17 -7.04 19.75
C ASP A 529 6.56 -7.68 19.89
N THR A 530 6.80 -8.82 19.24
CA THR A 530 8.11 -9.51 19.21
C THR A 530 8.93 -9.23 17.94
N PHE A 531 8.46 -8.35 17.05
CA PHE A 531 9.17 -8.04 15.81
C PHE A 531 10.55 -7.39 16.06
N GLU A 532 11.58 -8.00 15.49
CA GLU A 532 12.94 -7.48 15.47
C GLU A 532 13.53 -7.48 14.05
N PHE A 533 14.19 -6.37 13.68
CA PHE A 533 15.10 -6.33 12.54
C PHE A 533 16.15 -7.45 12.61
N GLY A 534 16.21 -8.30 11.59
CA GLY A 534 17.01 -9.53 11.56
C GLY A 534 18.35 -9.39 10.85
N GLY A 535 18.58 -8.28 10.15
CA GLY A 535 19.79 -8.04 9.36
C GLY A 535 19.51 -7.59 7.93
N ASN A 536 20.57 -7.58 7.13
CA ASN A 536 20.47 -7.23 5.72
C ASN A 536 19.81 -8.35 4.90
N TYR A 537 18.93 -8.00 3.96
CA TYR A 537 18.54 -8.91 2.88
C TYR A 537 19.21 -8.50 1.57
N ASN A 538 19.67 -9.49 0.81
CA ASN A 538 20.28 -9.31 -0.51
C ASN A 538 19.31 -9.84 -1.58
N ASP A 539 18.46 -8.97 -2.09
CA ASP A 539 17.37 -9.34 -3.00
C ASP A 539 17.91 -9.76 -4.38
N GLN A 540 17.80 -11.05 -4.68
CA GLN A 540 18.21 -11.67 -5.94
C GLN A 540 17.06 -11.83 -6.95
N THR A 541 15.87 -11.29 -6.67
CA THR A 541 14.72 -11.36 -7.60
C THR A 541 15.09 -10.73 -8.94
N ASP A 542 14.87 -11.48 -10.02
CA ASP A 542 15.10 -11.06 -11.40
C ASP A 542 14.45 -9.71 -11.75
N PHE A 543 14.96 -9.09 -12.81
CA PHE A 543 14.32 -7.94 -13.46
C PHE A 543 13.58 -8.33 -14.74
N GLU A 544 12.60 -7.51 -15.12
CA GLU A 544 12.09 -7.37 -16.49
C GLU A 544 12.60 -6.05 -17.09
N SER A 545 12.72 -5.99 -18.41
CA SER A 545 12.95 -4.72 -19.13
C SER A 545 11.60 -4.11 -19.52
N ILE A 546 11.41 -2.84 -19.22
CA ILE A 546 10.27 -2.05 -19.67
C ILE A 546 10.74 -1.16 -20.83
N SER A 547 10.00 -1.19 -21.93
CA SER A 547 10.26 -0.38 -23.11
C SER A 547 10.38 1.10 -22.76
N ALA A 548 11.25 1.82 -23.48
CA ALA A 548 11.52 3.24 -23.27
C ALA A 548 10.27 4.07 -22.93
N ASP A 549 10.36 4.86 -21.85
CA ASP A 549 9.31 5.80 -21.49
C ASP A 549 9.29 7.01 -22.45
N ALA A 550 8.38 7.96 -22.22
CA ALA A 550 8.27 9.17 -23.05
C ALA A 550 9.53 10.08 -23.04
N ARG A 551 10.56 9.77 -22.24
CA ARG A 551 11.88 10.43 -22.23
C ARG A 551 12.94 9.64 -23.01
N GLY A 552 12.57 8.53 -23.65
CA GLY A 552 13.48 7.62 -24.35
C GLY A 552 14.28 6.68 -23.43
N ILE A 553 13.98 6.65 -22.12
CA ILE A 553 14.77 5.92 -21.13
C ILE A 553 14.22 4.49 -21.01
N ASN A 554 14.99 3.50 -21.47
CA ASN A 554 14.74 2.10 -21.16
C ASN A 554 14.85 1.91 -19.65
N THR A 555 13.80 1.37 -19.03
CA THR A 555 13.76 1.14 -17.58
C THR A 555 13.69 -0.36 -17.28
N ARG A 556 13.89 -0.72 -16.02
CA ARG A 556 13.70 -2.10 -15.55
C ARG A 556 12.95 -2.14 -14.23
N ARG A 557 12.19 -3.21 -14.03
CA ARG A 557 11.38 -3.41 -12.83
C ARG A 557 11.70 -4.78 -12.24
N ARG A 558 11.78 -4.88 -10.91
CA ARG A 558 12.06 -6.14 -10.22
C ARG A 558 10.79 -7.00 -10.22
N LYS A 559 10.91 -8.30 -10.52
CA LYS A 559 9.81 -9.28 -10.65
C LYS A 559 9.20 -9.69 -9.29
N CYS A 560 8.83 -8.69 -8.49
CA CYS A 560 8.18 -8.80 -7.18
C CYS A 560 6.86 -8.04 -7.25
N VAL A 561 5.74 -8.77 -7.35
CA VAL A 561 4.37 -8.21 -7.37
C VAL A 561 3.72 -8.45 -6.02
N ILE A 562 3.32 -7.38 -5.34
CA ILE A 562 2.62 -7.40 -4.05
C ILE A 562 1.19 -6.91 -4.27
N VAL A 563 0.21 -7.61 -3.72
CA VAL A 563 -1.23 -7.34 -3.93
C VAL A 563 -1.92 -7.14 -2.59
N GLY A 564 -2.37 -5.93 -2.31
CA GLY A 564 -3.12 -5.59 -1.11
C GLY A 564 -4.61 -5.81 -1.27
N ILE A 565 -5.16 -6.71 -0.45
CA ILE A 565 -6.60 -6.95 -0.33
C ILE A 565 -7.02 -6.89 1.15
N ASP A 566 -7.95 -5.99 1.48
CA ASP A 566 -8.40 -5.82 2.85
C ASP A 566 -9.55 -6.76 3.22
N ALA A 567 -9.47 -7.44 4.36
CA ALA A 567 -10.53 -8.31 4.86
C ALA A 567 -11.53 -7.54 5.75
N VAL A 568 -12.78 -8.01 5.83
CA VAL A 568 -13.73 -7.51 6.84
C VAL A 568 -13.23 -7.87 8.24
N ASN A 569 -13.28 -6.89 9.17
CA ASN A 569 -13.04 -7.11 10.59
C ASN A 569 -14.36 -7.44 11.30
N TYR A 570 -14.48 -8.68 11.82
CA TYR A 570 -15.71 -9.18 12.43
C TYR A 570 -15.80 -8.94 13.95
N GLY A 571 -14.75 -8.39 14.58
CA GLY A 571 -14.70 -8.16 16.02
C GLY A 571 -14.99 -9.41 16.85
N SER A 572 -15.48 -9.24 18.09
CA SER A 572 -15.93 -10.36 18.93
C SER A 572 -17.42 -10.68 18.74
N ALA A 573 -18.26 -9.66 18.56
CA ALA A 573 -19.73 -9.81 18.52
C ALA A 573 -20.30 -10.19 17.14
N ALA A 574 -19.55 -9.99 16.04
CA ALA A 574 -20.05 -10.21 14.68
C ALA A 574 -19.36 -11.36 13.92
N VAL A 575 -18.56 -12.21 14.59
CA VAL A 575 -17.87 -13.38 14.01
C VAL A 575 -18.82 -14.34 13.27
N GLY A 576 -20.11 -14.38 13.63
CA GLY A 576 -21.11 -15.17 12.92
C GLY A 576 -21.53 -14.62 11.54
N ARG A 577 -21.31 -13.32 11.27
CA ARG A 577 -21.74 -12.69 10.01
C ARG A 577 -20.93 -13.14 8.79
N GLN A 578 -19.70 -13.61 8.98
CA GLN A 578 -18.81 -14.00 7.88
C GLN A 578 -19.34 -15.15 7.01
N TYR A 579 -20.23 -15.98 7.53
CA TYR A 579 -20.84 -17.09 6.77
C TYR A 579 -22.07 -16.67 5.94
N THR A 580 -22.50 -15.41 6.05
CA THR A 580 -23.64 -14.88 5.28
C THR A 580 -23.23 -14.54 3.85
N SER A 581 -24.15 -14.71 2.90
CA SER A 581 -23.93 -14.53 1.47
C SER A 581 -23.27 -13.19 1.12
N VAL A 582 -23.71 -12.06 1.69
CA VAL A 582 -23.12 -10.73 1.43
C VAL A 582 -21.65 -10.63 1.88
N HIS A 583 -21.28 -11.21 3.02
CA HIS A 583 -19.91 -11.13 3.52
C HIS A 583 -18.98 -12.05 2.71
N ILE A 584 -19.47 -13.24 2.33
CA ILE A 584 -18.80 -14.17 1.43
C ILE A 584 -18.64 -13.56 0.04
N TRP A 585 -19.69 -12.96 -0.52
CA TRP A 585 -19.68 -12.27 -1.82
C TRP A 585 -18.66 -11.13 -1.83
N ARG A 586 -18.70 -10.25 -0.82
CA ARG A 586 -17.74 -9.16 -0.66
C ARG A 586 -16.30 -9.66 -0.59
N ASP A 587 -16.03 -10.68 0.22
CA ASP A 587 -14.67 -11.22 0.36
C ASP A 587 -14.22 -12.03 -0.88
N LEU A 588 -15.15 -12.60 -1.66
CA LEU A 588 -14.89 -13.24 -2.95
C LEU A 588 -14.54 -12.22 -4.04
N VAL A 589 -15.34 -11.16 -4.19
CA VAL A 589 -15.07 -10.02 -5.07
C VAL A 589 -13.70 -9.40 -4.76
N LYS A 590 -13.44 -9.12 -3.48
CA LYS A 590 -12.19 -8.52 -2.99
C LYS A 590 -10.96 -9.40 -3.28
N ALA A 591 -11.07 -10.71 -3.10
CA ALA A 591 -10.00 -11.63 -3.48
C ALA A 591 -9.82 -11.70 -5.02
N PHE A 592 -10.93 -11.78 -5.77
CA PHE A 592 -10.91 -11.84 -7.23
C PHE A 592 -10.23 -10.62 -7.86
N VAL A 593 -10.58 -9.40 -7.47
CA VAL A 593 -9.97 -8.17 -8.04
C VAL A 593 -8.46 -8.07 -7.74
N GLY A 594 -8.00 -8.57 -6.58
CA GLY A 594 -6.57 -8.70 -6.31
C GLY A 594 -5.87 -9.69 -7.25
N PHE A 595 -6.50 -10.84 -7.49
CA PHE A 595 -5.89 -11.91 -8.30
C PHE A 595 -6.04 -11.67 -9.81
N ALA A 596 -7.01 -10.85 -10.24
CA ALA A 596 -7.29 -10.50 -11.63
C ALA A 596 -6.34 -9.42 -12.21
N TYR A 597 -5.20 -9.13 -11.56
CA TYR A 597 -4.21 -8.17 -12.07
C TYR A 597 -3.77 -8.51 -13.51
N PRO A 598 -4.04 -7.65 -14.51
CA PRO A 598 -4.03 -8.03 -15.93
C PRO A 598 -2.67 -7.85 -16.64
N GLU A 599 -1.55 -7.92 -15.91
CA GLU A 599 -0.23 -7.62 -16.46
C GLU A 599 0.47 -8.86 -17.06
N GLN A 600 0.95 -8.74 -18.31
CA GLN A 600 1.48 -9.86 -19.11
C GLN A 600 2.59 -10.67 -18.41
N VAL A 601 3.57 -10.00 -17.78
CA VAL A 601 4.72 -10.67 -17.15
C VAL A 601 4.31 -11.48 -15.92
N SER A 602 3.27 -11.06 -15.21
CA SER A 602 2.71 -11.77 -14.06
C SER A 602 1.48 -12.62 -14.38
N ALA A 603 0.99 -12.64 -15.63
CA ALA A 603 -0.34 -13.15 -16.00
C ALA A 603 -0.64 -14.62 -15.65
N ARG A 604 0.40 -15.44 -15.44
CA ARG A 604 0.26 -16.86 -15.03
C ARG A 604 0.91 -17.19 -13.69
N TRP A 605 1.36 -16.18 -12.94
CA TRP A 605 1.99 -16.40 -11.63
C TRP A 605 0.96 -16.92 -10.62
N PRO A 606 1.30 -17.92 -9.79
CA PRO A 606 0.44 -18.38 -8.70
C PRO A 606 0.19 -17.26 -7.68
N VAL A 607 -0.93 -17.38 -6.95
CA VAL A 607 -1.27 -16.51 -5.83
C VAL A 607 -0.61 -17.06 -4.56
N ALA A 608 0.35 -16.34 -3.98
CA ALA A 608 0.98 -16.69 -2.71
C ALA A 608 0.25 -15.98 -1.55
N THR A 609 -0.57 -16.73 -0.81
CA THR A 609 -1.43 -16.21 0.26
C THR A 609 -1.45 -17.13 1.48
N GLY A 610 -2.39 -16.93 2.42
CA GLY A 610 -2.62 -17.82 3.57
C GLY A 610 -3.85 -17.38 4.37
N ASN A 611 -3.66 -17.23 5.69
CA ASN A 611 -4.67 -16.93 6.71
C ASN A 611 -5.23 -15.46 6.64
N TRP A 612 -5.56 -14.98 5.45
CA TRP A 612 -6.08 -13.64 5.15
C TRP A 612 -7.26 -13.25 6.07
N GLY A 613 -7.11 -12.17 6.84
CA GLY A 613 -8.14 -11.69 7.78
C GLY A 613 -8.42 -12.59 8.99
N CYS A 614 -7.72 -13.71 9.17
CA CYS A 614 -8.06 -14.70 10.21
C CYS A 614 -7.48 -14.37 11.60
N GLY A 615 -6.44 -13.52 11.65
CA GLY A 615 -5.82 -13.06 12.90
C GLY A 615 -6.65 -11.99 13.63
N VAL A 616 -6.15 -10.74 13.63
CA VAL A 616 -6.77 -9.60 14.36
C VAL A 616 -8.25 -9.39 13.98
N PHE A 617 -8.62 -9.67 12.73
CA PHE A 617 -9.96 -9.47 12.16
C PHE A 617 -10.94 -10.64 12.42
N ARG A 618 -10.46 -11.73 13.04
CA ARG A 618 -11.26 -12.91 13.51
C ARG A 618 -12.07 -13.63 12.41
N GLY A 619 -11.54 -13.65 11.19
CA GLY A 619 -11.99 -14.52 10.11
C GLY A 619 -11.70 -16.01 10.36
N ASP A 620 -12.44 -16.87 9.69
CA ASP A 620 -12.36 -18.33 9.70
C ASP A 620 -11.45 -18.80 8.55
N ALA A 621 -10.35 -19.47 8.89
CA ALA A 621 -9.33 -19.88 7.91
C ALA A 621 -9.84 -20.92 6.91
N GLU A 622 -10.75 -21.80 7.31
CA GLU A 622 -11.35 -22.81 6.44
C GLU A 622 -12.28 -22.16 5.40
N LEU A 623 -13.07 -21.16 5.84
CA LEU A 623 -13.87 -20.32 4.93
C LEU A 623 -12.98 -19.49 4.00
N LYS A 624 -11.96 -18.82 4.55
CA LYS A 624 -11.05 -17.94 3.80
C LYS A 624 -10.18 -18.70 2.80
N PHE A 625 -9.87 -19.98 3.05
CA PHE A 625 -9.27 -20.87 2.04
C PHE A 625 -10.20 -21.03 0.83
N LEU A 626 -11.46 -21.44 1.05
CA LEU A 626 -12.41 -21.69 -0.05
C LEU A 626 -12.70 -20.44 -0.90
N ILE A 627 -12.87 -19.29 -0.24
CA ILE A 627 -13.09 -18.01 -0.93
C ILE A 627 -11.89 -17.65 -1.83
N GLN A 628 -10.67 -17.75 -1.31
CA GLN A 628 -9.45 -17.43 -2.08
C GLN A 628 -9.20 -18.44 -3.21
N TRP A 629 -9.48 -19.73 -2.99
CA TRP A 629 -9.35 -20.75 -4.04
C TRP A 629 -10.33 -20.55 -5.19
N LEU A 630 -11.58 -20.21 -4.88
CA LEU A 630 -12.59 -19.89 -5.89
C LEU A 630 -12.21 -18.62 -6.67
N ALA A 631 -11.78 -17.56 -5.97
CA ALA A 631 -11.28 -16.32 -6.60
C ALA A 631 -10.07 -16.58 -7.52
N ALA A 632 -9.08 -17.36 -7.07
CA ALA A 632 -7.89 -17.68 -7.86
C ALA A 632 -8.25 -18.50 -9.11
N SER A 633 -9.22 -19.42 -8.98
CA SER A 633 -9.75 -20.20 -10.11
C SER A 633 -10.41 -19.31 -11.17
N PHE A 634 -11.23 -18.33 -10.77
CA PHE A 634 -11.81 -17.36 -11.71
C PHE A 634 -10.78 -16.43 -12.33
N ALA A 635 -9.74 -16.05 -11.59
CA ALA A 635 -8.58 -15.31 -12.12
C ALA A 635 -7.65 -16.18 -13.01
N GLY A 636 -7.91 -17.48 -13.16
CA GLY A 636 -7.10 -18.40 -13.97
C GLY A 636 -5.75 -18.77 -13.37
N ARG A 637 -5.59 -18.64 -12.04
CA ARG A 637 -4.33 -18.81 -11.30
C ARG A 637 -4.37 -20.01 -10.35
N GLU A 638 -3.19 -20.58 -10.10
CA GLU A 638 -2.97 -21.55 -9.03
C GLU A 638 -2.92 -20.83 -7.66
N LEU A 639 -3.40 -21.49 -6.60
CA LEU A 639 -3.32 -21.00 -5.22
C LEU A 639 -2.18 -21.69 -4.44
N VAL A 640 -1.21 -20.91 -3.97
CA VAL A 640 -0.18 -21.35 -3.02
C VAL A 640 -0.55 -20.81 -1.64
N TYR A 641 -0.96 -21.71 -0.75
CA TYR A 641 -1.45 -21.37 0.60
C TYR A 641 -0.38 -21.65 1.65
N VAL A 642 0.20 -20.59 2.20
CA VAL A 642 1.20 -20.62 3.28
C VAL A 642 0.50 -20.91 4.61
N LEU A 643 0.81 -22.07 5.17
CA LEU A 643 0.31 -22.55 6.47
C LEU A 643 1.13 -21.94 7.61
N PHE A 644 0.61 -20.84 8.15
CA PHE A 644 1.18 -20.18 9.34
C PHE A 644 1.29 -21.17 10.51
N ASP A 645 2.37 -21.08 11.29
CA ASP A 645 2.75 -22.03 12.36
C ASP A 645 2.75 -23.53 11.98
N ARG A 646 2.74 -23.85 10.67
CA ARG A 646 2.65 -25.22 10.12
C ARG A 646 1.39 -25.97 10.56
N ASP A 647 0.24 -25.32 10.44
CA ASP A 647 -1.07 -25.90 10.75
C ASP A 647 -1.36 -27.17 9.93
N GLN A 648 -1.06 -28.32 10.54
CA GLN A 648 -1.29 -29.66 9.98
C GLN A 648 -2.78 -30.03 9.94
N GLU A 649 -3.60 -29.48 10.85
CA GLU A 649 -5.05 -29.77 10.85
C GLU A 649 -5.72 -29.11 9.64
N LEU A 650 -5.33 -27.87 9.32
CA LEU A 650 -5.75 -27.19 8.10
C LEU A 650 -5.18 -27.85 6.84
N HIS A 651 -3.89 -28.24 6.83
CA HIS A 651 -3.27 -29.00 5.74
C HIS A 651 -4.06 -30.27 5.39
N ASP A 652 -4.41 -31.06 6.40
CA ASP A 652 -5.02 -32.36 6.20
C ASP A 652 -6.48 -32.21 5.74
N LYS A 653 -7.24 -31.25 6.28
CA LYS A 653 -8.58 -30.90 5.78
C LYS A 653 -8.57 -30.41 4.33
N ILE A 654 -7.58 -29.59 3.93
CA ILE A 654 -7.40 -29.16 2.54
C ILE A 654 -7.10 -30.38 1.68
N SER A 655 -6.18 -31.25 2.10
CA SER A 655 -5.82 -32.48 1.39
C SER A 655 -7.01 -33.43 1.21
N GLU A 656 -7.82 -33.63 2.26
CA GLU A 656 -9.06 -34.42 2.23
C GLU A 656 -10.12 -33.86 1.26
N LEU A 657 -10.15 -32.54 1.05
CA LEU A 657 -11.03 -31.88 0.09
C LEU A 657 -10.50 -32.03 -1.35
N LEU A 658 -9.20 -31.78 -1.57
CA LEU A 658 -8.55 -31.93 -2.88
C LEU A 658 -8.62 -33.38 -3.40
N GLN A 659 -8.56 -34.38 -2.51
CA GLN A 659 -8.81 -35.79 -2.85
C GLN A 659 -10.17 -36.02 -3.52
N VAL A 660 -11.21 -35.24 -3.21
CA VAL A 660 -12.51 -35.36 -3.89
C VAL A 660 -12.43 -34.89 -5.33
N LEU A 661 -11.68 -33.81 -5.61
CA LEU A 661 -11.49 -33.32 -6.98
C LEU A 661 -10.55 -34.22 -7.78
N HIS A 662 -9.49 -34.74 -7.17
CA HIS A 662 -8.58 -35.69 -7.82
C HIS A 662 -9.24 -37.04 -8.17
N ALA A 663 -10.36 -37.39 -7.51
CA ALA A 663 -11.16 -38.56 -7.84
C ALA A 663 -12.12 -38.33 -9.04
N ILE A 664 -12.31 -37.08 -9.48
CA ILE A 664 -13.14 -36.77 -10.65
C ILE A 664 -12.33 -37.05 -11.92
N THR A 665 -12.70 -38.08 -12.66
CA THR A 665 -12.09 -38.39 -13.97
C THR A 665 -12.74 -37.64 -15.12
N ASP A 666 -14.00 -37.24 -14.98
CA ASP A 666 -14.80 -36.62 -16.04
C ASP A 666 -14.57 -35.11 -16.13
N GLU A 667 -14.28 -34.60 -17.33
CA GLU A 667 -14.05 -33.17 -17.55
C GLU A 667 -15.33 -32.33 -17.44
N SER A 668 -16.51 -32.89 -17.69
CA SER A 668 -17.78 -32.19 -17.47
C SER A 668 -18.05 -31.98 -15.98
N GLU A 669 -17.84 -33.00 -15.14
CA GLU A 669 -17.97 -32.90 -13.69
C GLU A 669 -16.98 -31.87 -13.10
N LYS A 670 -15.72 -31.86 -13.56
CA LYS A 670 -14.70 -30.87 -13.13
C LYS A 670 -15.11 -29.42 -13.39
N ARG A 671 -15.77 -29.15 -14.52
CA ARG A 671 -16.26 -27.81 -14.90
C ARG A 671 -17.40 -27.31 -14.02
N VAL A 672 -18.13 -28.22 -13.37
CA VAL A 672 -19.25 -27.88 -12.47
C VAL A 672 -18.79 -27.64 -11.03
N VAL A 673 -17.59 -28.09 -10.63
CA VAL A 673 -17.07 -27.92 -9.26
C VAL A 673 -17.01 -26.46 -8.76
N PRO A 674 -16.57 -25.44 -9.52
CA PRO A 674 -16.57 -24.06 -9.05
C PRO A 674 -17.98 -23.56 -8.71
N VAL A 675 -18.97 -23.93 -9.52
CA VAL A 675 -20.39 -23.59 -9.30
C VAL A 675 -20.92 -24.26 -8.03
N LEU A 676 -20.53 -25.51 -7.75
CA LEU A 676 -20.90 -26.20 -6.52
C LEU A 676 -20.21 -25.63 -5.27
N ILE A 677 -18.94 -25.21 -5.37
CA ILE A 677 -18.22 -24.54 -4.27
C ILE A 677 -18.86 -23.17 -3.98
N ALA A 678 -19.25 -22.42 -5.01
CA ALA A 678 -19.98 -21.18 -4.87
C ALA A 678 -21.40 -21.35 -4.30
N GLU A 679 -22.15 -22.36 -4.76
CA GLU A 679 -23.46 -22.71 -4.20
C GLU A 679 -23.34 -23.04 -2.70
N PHE A 680 -22.36 -23.85 -2.33
CA PHE A 680 -22.04 -24.18 -0.93
C PHE A 680 -21.71 -22.92 -0.11
N LEU A 681 -20.82 -22.07 -0.61
CA LEU A 681 -20.37 -20.84 0.06
C LEU A 681 -21.54 -19.88 0.26
N LEU A 682 -22.29 -19.53 -0.78
CA LEU A 682 -23.38 -18.55 -0.69
C LEU A 682 -24.55 -19.04 0.19
N ASN A 683 -24.70 -20.35 0.40
CA ASN A 683 -25.70 -20.94 1.29
C ASN A 683 -25.15 -21.36 2.68
N LEU A 684 -23.89 -21.03 2.99
CA LEU A 684 -23.17 -21.61 4.14
C LEU A 684 -23.83 -21.32 5.49
N ASP A 685 -24.31 -20.11 5.75
CA ASP A 685 -25.08 -19.78 6.96
C ASP A 685 -26.31 -20.67 7.15
N THR A 686 -27.06 -20.98 6.08
CA THR A 686 -28.20 -21.91 6.12
C THR A 686 -27.75 -23.35 6.39
N ILE A 687 -26.66 -23.80 5.76
CA ILE A 687 -26.07 -25.13 5.99
C ILE A 687 -25.63 -25.28 7.46
N LEU A 688 -24.95 -24.27 8.01
CA LEU A 688 -24.50 -24.22 9.41
C LEU A 688 -25.67 -24.23 10.39
N LYS A 689 -26.71 -23.43 10.16
CA LYS A 689 -27.94 -23.41 10.97
C LYS A 689 -28.61 -24.78 11.01
N ASN A 690 -28.77 -25.42 9.85
CA ASN A 690 -29.37 -26.74 9.74
C ASN A 690 -28.52 -27.82 10.46
N HIS A 691 -27.20 -27.78 10.30
CA HIS A 691 -26.28 -28.69 10.98
C HIS A 691 -26.32 -28.54 12.51
N VAL A 692 -26.30 -27.30 13.02
CA VAL A 692 -26.42 -27.01 14.47
C VAL A 692 -27.76 -27.48 15.02
N ASN A 693 -28.86 -27.33 14.28
CA ASN A 693 -30.17 -27.83 14.70
C ASN A 693 -30.23 -29.37 14.72
N ALA A 694 -29.65 -30.05 13.72
CA ALA A 694 -29.55 -31.52 13.71
C ALA A 694 -28.73 -32.05 14.91
N LEU A 695 -27.63 -31.37 15.26
CA LEU A 695 -26.83 -31.73 16.44
C LEU A 695 -27.56 -31.43 17.77
N ARG A 696 -28.32 -30.33 17.87
CA ARG A 696 -29.18 -30.05 19.03
C ARG A 696 -30.25 -31.12 19.25
N ASN A 697 -30.81 -31.65 18.16
CA ASN A 697 -31.82 -32.71 18.22
C ASN A 697 -31.26 -34.10 18.57
N THR A 698 -29.93 -34.25 18.63
CA THR A 698 -29.25 -35.55 18.87
C THR A 698 -28.30 -35.54 20.08
N ALA A 699 -27.89 -34.38 20.59
CA ALA A 699 -26.89 -34.26 21.66
C ALA A 699 -27.50 -34.08 23.07
N MET A 700 -27.19 -35.01 23.99
CA MET A 700 -27.44 -34.87 25.42
C MET A 700 -26.59 -33.74 26.04
N ARG A 701 -27.20 -32.57 26.28
CA ARG A 701 -26.72 -31.48 27.19
C ARG A 701 -25.22 -31.09 27.07
N GLY A 702 -24.64 -31.19 25.89
CA GLY A 702 -23.24 -30.81 25.62
C GLY A 702 -23.09 -29.49 24.87
N ARG A 703 -21.91 -28.85 24.97
CA ARG A 703 -21.55 -27.69 24.13
C ARG A 703 -21.15 -28.20 22.74
N VAL A 704 -22.06 -28.06 21.77
CA VAL A 704 -21.86 -28.52 20.38
C VAL A 704 -20.59 -27.88 19.78
N PRO A 705 -19.63 -28.65 19.23
CA PRO A 705 -18.47 -28.11 18.54
C PRO A 705 -18.86 -27.28 17.32
N ARG A 706 -18.01 -26.32 16.93
CA ARG A 706 -18.18 -25.61 15.66
C ARG A 706 -17.80 -26.57 14.51
N PRO A 707 -18.66 -26.79 13.50
CA PRO A 707 -18.34 -27.71 12.42
C PRO A 707 -17.26 -27.12 11.49
N SER A 708 -16.38 -27.98 10.99
CA SER A 708 -15.37 -27.63 9.97
C SER A 708 -16.07 -27.28 8.65
N VAL A 709 -15.74 -26.12 8.08
CA VAL A 709 -16.27 -25.64 6.80
C VAL A 709 -15.73 -26.50 5.65
N LEU A 710 -14.46 -26.93 5.70
CA LEU A 710 -13.87 -27.84 4.70
C LEU A 710 -14.52 -29.24 4.76
N ALA A 711 -14.81 -29.76 5.96
CA ALA A 711 -15.50 -31.03 6.11
C ALA A 711 -16.95 -30.97 5.56
N LEU A 712 -17.66 -29.86 5.80
CA LEU A 712 -18.98 -29.61 5.22
C LEU A 712 -18.92 -29.47 3.70
N ALA A 713 -17.96 -28.72 3.14
CA ALA A 713 -17.75 -28.57 1.71
C ALA A 713 -17.46 -29.92 1.03
N ARG A 714 -16.58 -30.72 1.64
CA ARG A 714 -16.24 -32.08 1.19
C ARG A 714 -17.46 -33.00 1.16
N GLY A 715 -18.32 -32.94 2.18
CA GLY A 715 -19.58 -33.69 2.24
C GLY A 715 -20.57 -33.23 1.15
N PHE A 716 -20.73 -31.92 0.97
CA PHE A 716 -21.60 -31.32 -0.03
C PHE A 716 -21.20 -31.71 -1.46
N LEU A 717 -19.91 -31.58 -1.81
CA LEU A 717 -19.39 -31.97 -3.13
C LEU A 717 -19.60 -33.46 -3.41
N ARG A 718 -19.25 -34.34 -2.46
CA ARG A 718 -19.47 -35.80 -2.59
C ARG A 718 -20.94 -36.14 -2.85
N HIS A 719 -21.87 -35.48 -2.14
CA HIS A 719 -23.31 -35.68 -2.34
C HIS A 719 -23.80 -35.17 -3.71
N LYS A 720 -23.39 -33.96 -4.10
CA LYS A 720 -23.80 -33.33 -5.37
C LYS A 720 -23.28 -34.09 -6.59
N LEU A 721 -21.99 -34.45 -6.62
CA LEU A 721 -21.37 -35.19 -7.72
C LEU A 721 -21.99 -36.59 -7.88
N ALA A 722 -22.24 -37.30 -6.76
CA ALA A 722 -22.95 -38.60 -6.78
C ALA A 722 -24.43 -38.51 -7.23
N GLY A 723 -24.99 -37.31 -7.36
CA GLY A 723 -26.25 -37.04 -8.05
C GLY A 723 -26.06 -36.61 -9.51
N TYR A 724 -24.99 -35.89 -9.84
CA TYR A 724 -24.70 -35.36 -11.17
C TYR A 724 -24.45 -36.48 -12.19
N GLY A 725 -23.51 -37.39 -11.93
CA GLY A 725 -23.25 -38.58 -12.76
C GLY A 725 -24.39 -39.62 -12.80
N ARG A 726 -25.52 -39.35 -12.11
CA ARG A 726 -26.80 -40.08 -12.28
C ARG A 726 -27.81 -39.36 -13.17
N ARG A 727 -27.68 -38.05 -13.36
CA ARG A 727 -28.50 -37.27 -14.31
C ARG A 727 -27.97 -37.37 -15.72
N SER A 728 -26.67 -37.11 -15.96
CA SER A 728 -26.14 -37.21 -17.34
C SER A 728 -26.40 -38.58 -17.95
N ARG A 729 -26.23 -39.67 -17.19
CA ARG A 729 -26.54 -41.05 -17.63
C ARG A 729 -28.03 -41.33 -17.90
N MET A 730 -28.94 -40.50 -17.40
CA MET A 730 -30.36 -40.53 -17.78
C MET A 730 -30.63 -39.67 -19.01
N ASP A 731 -29.94 -38.54 -19.15
CA ASP A 731 -30.04 -37.65 -20.31
C ASP A 731 -29.44 -38.32 -21.57
N ASP A 732 -28.24 -38.92 -21.46
CA ASP A 732 -27.57 -39.76 -22.47
C ASP A 732 -28.45 -40.95 -22.89
N ALA A 733 -29.13 -41.58 -21.93
CA ALA A 733 -30.07 -42.68 -22.19
C ALA A 733 -31.39 -42.19 -22.82
N GLY A 734 -31.74 -40.92 -22.62
CA GLY A 734 -32.87 -40.25 -23.27
C GLY A 734 -32.61 -40.06 -24.76
N GLU A 735 -31.46 -39.48 -25.15
CA GLU A 735 -31.10 -39.32 -26.56
C GLU A 735 -30.93 -40.67 -27.29
N ALA A 736 -30.39 -41.68 -26.60
CA ALA A 736 -30.33 -43.05 -27.14
C ALA A 736 -31.73 -43.67 -27.41
N SER A 737 -32.81 -43.14 -26.83
CA SER A 737 -34.18 -43.64 -26.99
C SER A 737 -35.02 -42.91 -28.05
N SER A 738 -34.63 -41.70 -28.46
CA SER A 738 -35.38 -40.91 -29.45
C SER A 738 -35.06 -41.30 -30.91
N ALA A 739 -33.91 -41.95 -31.14
CA ALA A 739 -33.39 -42.28 -32.46
C ALA A 739 -34.06 -43.48 -33.18
N SER A 740 -35.24 -43.96 -32.72
CA SER A 740 -35.91 -45.15 -33.26
C SER A 740 -37.36 -44.95 -33.72
N ALA A 741 -37.78 -43.72 -34.04
CA ALA A 741 -39.12 -43.43 -34.57
C ALA A 741 -39.10 -42.39 -35.71
N SER A 742 -40.03 -42.55 -36.65
CA SER A 742 -40.34 -41.66 -37.80
C SER A 742 -39.24 -41.39 -38.84
N ALA A 743 -39.22 -42.20 -39.91
CA ALA A 743 -38.76 -41.79 -41.24
C ALA A 743 -39.39 -42.69 -42.34
N SER A 744 -40.60 -42.35 -42.79
CA SER A 744 -41.33 -43.10 -43.83
C SER A 744 -41.64 -42.21 -45.03
N LEU A 745 -41.31 -42.71 -46.23
CA LEU A 745 -41.87 -42.32 -47.54
C LEU A 745 -41.79 -40.82 -47.96
N THR A 746 -40.83 -40.53 -48.84
CA THR A 746 -41.12 -39.75 -50.07
C THR A 746 -40.46 -40.46 -51.25
N VAL A 747 -41.12 -40.48 -52.42
CA VAL A 747 -40.68 -41.21 -53.63
C VAL A 747 -40.17 -40.24 -54.70
N GLN A 748 -39.03 -40.52 -55.31
CA GLN A 748 -38.70 -40.09 -56.68
C GLN A 748 -37.59 -40.97 -57.30
N SER A 749 -37.64 -41.15 -58.62
CA SER A 749 -36.86 -42.13 -59.40
C SER A 749 -36.57 -41.58 -60.83
N PRO A 750 -35.82 -42.26 -61.73
CA PRO A 750 -34.42 -41.89 -62.00
C PRO A 750 -34.07 -41.74 -63.50
N PRO A 751 -32.78 -41.55 -63.83
CA PRO A 751 -32.08 -42.43 -64.80
C PRO A 751 -30.91 -43.19 -64.11
N ARG A 752 -30.59 -44.45 -64.41
CA ARG A 752 -29.94 -45.02 -65.63
C ARG A 752 -28.54 -44.42 -65.89
N ASP A 753 -27.50 -45.20 -66.22
CA ASP A 753 -27.43 -46.57 -66.76
C ASP A 753 -26.38 -47.48 -66.07
N ALA A 754 -26.23 -48.73 -66.52
CA ALA A 754 -25.40 -49.76 -65.88
C ALA A 754 -24.56 -50.61 -66.86
N LYS A 755 -23.47 -51.23 -66.36
CA LYS A 755 -23.07 -52.65 -66.61
C LYS A 755 -21.66 -53.03 -66.10
N ARG A 756 -21.58 -54.16 -65.37
CA ARG A 756 -20.57 -55.28 -65.48
C ARG A 756 -19.10 -54.96 -65.12
N GLN A 757 -18.26 -55.90 -64.64
CA GLN A 757 -18.41 -57.31 -64.20
C GLN A 757 -17.24 -57.71 -63.27
N ASP A 758 -17.39 -58.80 -62.49
CA ASP A 758 -16.48 -59.93 -62.19
C ASP A 758 -14.94 -59.70 -62.00
N GLU A 759 -14.18 -60.42 -61.16
CA GLU A 759 -14.42 -61.57 -60.26
C GLU A 759 -13.22 -61.74 -59.26
N ASN A 760 -13.36 -62.59 -58.21
CA ASN A 760 -12.36 -63.47 -57.54
C ASN A 760 -10.86 -63.06 -57.30
N ALA A 761 -10.14 -63.49 -56.24
CA ALA A 761 -10.49 -64.15 -54.97
C ALA A 761 -9.28 -64.22 -53.99
N ARG A 762 -9.58 -64.26 -52.67
CA ARG A 762 -8.92 -64.98 -51.54
C ARG A 762 -7.38 -65.19 -51.50
N THR A 763 -6.79 -64.89 -50.34
CA THR A 763 -6.01 -65.88 -49.53
C THR A 763 -5.78 -65.43 -48.07
N SER A 764 -5.39 -66.37 -47.19
CA SER A 764 -5.10 -66.19 -45.75
C SER A 764 -4.17 -67.34 -45.28
N PRO A 765 -3.86 -67.54 -43.98
CA PRO A 765 -3.06 -66.71 -43.05
C PRO A 765 -1.90 -67.52 -42.38
N MET A 766 -1.08 -66.95 -41.46
CA MET A 766 -0.73 -67.51 -40.11
C MET A 766 0.54 -66.95 -39.40
N LYS A 767 0.38 -66.66 -38.10
CA LYS A 767 1.22 -66.99 -36.88
C LYS A 767 2.78 -67.02 -36.92
N ARG A 768 3.40 -66.28 -35.98
CA ARG A 768 4.31 -66.73 -34.84
C ARG A 768 4.96 -65.48 -34.19
N LYS A 769 4.86 -65.19 -32.88
CA LYS A 769 5.53 -65.73 -31.65
C LYS A 769 7.00 -65.29 -31.43
N ALA A 770 7.31 -64.86 -30.20
CA ALA A 770 8.59 -64.24 -29.73
C ALA A 770 9.60 -65.24 -29.11
N PRO A 771 10.79 -64.76 -28.67
CA PRO A 771 11.22 -64.96 -27.26
C PRO A 771 11.94 -63.74 -26.62
N SER A 772 12.69 -63.94 -25.52
CA SER A 772 13.10 -62.90 -24.52
C SER A 772 14.41 -63.22 -23.73
N LEU A 773 14.74 -62.38 -22.71
CA LEU A 773 15.86 -62.49 -21.69
C LEU A 773 17.25 -61.99 -22.20
N VAL A 774 18.31 -61.64 -21.42
CA VAL A 774 18.81 -61.86 -20.02
C VAL A 774 19.57 -60.54 -19.56
N ARG A 775 19.52 -60.02 -18.31
CA ARG A 775 20.49 -60.11 -17.13
C ARG A 775 22.01 -60.00 -17.50
N VAL A 776 23.01 -59.44 -16.77
CA VAL A 776 23.37 -59.05 -15.36
C VAL A 776 24.36 -57.83 -15.46
N ALA A 777 24.49 -56.74 -14.67
CA ALA A 777 24.62 -56.35 -13.22
C ALA A 777 26.07 -56.15 -12.65
N ALA A 778 26.23 -55.11 -11.82
CA ALA A 778 27.22 -54.87 -10.72
C ALA A 778 28.68 -54.33 -10.93
N GLU A 779 29.18 -53.75 -9.82
CA GLU A 779 30.57 -53.45 -9.37
C GLU A 779 31.31 -52.15 -9.77
N SER A 780 32.34 -51.82 -8.96
CA SER A 780 33.22 -50.63 -8.99
C SER A 780 34.67 -51.05 -8.71
N PRO A 781 35.66 -50.18 -8.97
CA PRO A 781 36.83 -50.13 -8.07
C PRO A 781 37.28 -48.71 -7.67
N LYS A 782 38.29 -48.64 -6.80
CA LYS A 782 38.87 -47.43 -6.15
C LYS A 782 40.34 -47.19 -6.58
N GLN A 783 40.94 -46.12 -6.02
CA GLN A 783 42.40 -45.85 -5.87
C GLN A 783 43.06 -45.09 -7.05
N ARG A 784 44.12 -44.25 -6.90
CA ARG A 784 44.83 -43.64 -5.73
C ARG A 784 45.74 -42.48 -6.21
N GLY A 785 46.29 -41.66 -5.29
CA GLY A 785 47.33 -40.63 -5.56
C GLY A 785 46.87 -39.20 -5.22
N ASN A 786 47.04 -38.57 -4.05
CA ASN A 786 48.09 -38.48 -2.99
C ASN A 786 48.90 -37.15 -3.12
N PRO A 787 49.33 -36.47 -2.02
CA PRO A 787 49.53 -35.00 -2.03
C PRO A 787 50.94 -34.48 -1.66
N GLU A 788 51.12 -33.17 -1.81
CA GLU A 788 52.15 -32.31 -1.16
C GLU A 788 51.37 -31.19 -0.40
N GLN A 789 51.57 -30.88 0.88
CA GLN A 789 52.77 -30.48 1.67
C GLN A 789 53.16 -28.99 1.51
N ASP A 790 52.89 -28.20 2.55
CA ASP A 790 53.87 -27.29 3.18
C ASP A 790 53.52 -27.09 4.68
N GLU A 791 54.43 -26.57 5.51
CA GLU A 791 54.43 -26.75 6.97
C GLU A 791 54.35 -25.47 7.83
N SER A 792 53.92 -25.68 9.10
CA SER A 792 54.30 -24.90 10.30
C SER A 792 53.68 -23.47 10.45
N MET A 793 53.66 -22.82 11.63
CA MET A 793 54.14 -23.15 12.98
C MET A 793 53.05 -22.96 14.07
N LYS A 794 53.26 -23.57 15.25
CA LYS A 794 52.65 -23.15 16.53
C LYS A 794 53.69 -22.41 17.38
N PRO A 795 53.28 -21.60 18.37
CA PRO A 795 53.60 -22.05 19.73
C PRO A 795 52.54 -21.79 20.83
N LYS A 796 52.35 -22.85 21.63
CA LYS A 796 52.24 -22.91 23.11
C LYS A 796 51.20 -22.07 23.91
N LEU A 797 50.44 -22.81 24.71
CA LEU A 797 49.73 -22.36 25.94
C LEU A 797 50.73 -21.94 27.05
N PRO A 798 50.26 -21.19 28.07
CA PRO A 798 49.86 -21.88 29.31
C PRO A 798 48.50 -21.45 29.91
N SER A 799 47.83 -22.40 30.55
CA SER A 799 46.75 -22.20 31.55
C SER A 799 47.37 -22.14 32.98
N PRO A 800 46.67 -21.86 34.12
CA PRO A 800 45.27 -22.19 34.46
C PRO A 800 44.44 -21.06 35.13
N GLY A 801 43.14 -21.29 35.38
CA GLY A 801 42.23 -20.24 35.89
C GLY A 801 40.91 -20.61 36.61
N HIS A 802 40.63 -21.89 36.92
CA HIS A 802 39.59 -22.37 37.88
C HIS A 802 38.09 -22.00 37.69
N ARG A 803 37.26 -23.07 37.62
CA ARG A 803 35.84 -23.17 38.08
C ARG A 803 34.78 -22.35 37.30
N GLU A 804 33.50 -22.73 37.24
CA GLU A 804 32.79 -23.91 37.79
C GLU A 804 31.79 -24.50 36.75
N GLY A 805 31.17 -25.64 37.05
CA GLY A 805 30.61 -26.55 36.02
C GLY A 805 29.26 -26.16 35.38
N ALA A 806 29.12 -26.44 34.07
CA ALA A 806 27.86 -26.29 33.33
C ALA A 806 27.11 -27.63 33.22
N GLY A 807 25.90 -27.70 33.78
CA GLY A 807 24.96 -28.81 33.57
C GLY A 807 24.17 -28.63 32.27
N GLY A 808 24.53 -29.36 31.21
CA GLY A 808 23.90 -29.23 29.90
C GLY A 808 22.44 -29.71 29.87
N LYS A 809 21.52 -28.85 29.43
CA LYS A 809 20.18 -29.24 28.93
C LYS A 809 19.88 -28.48 27.64
N SER A 810 19.54 -29.22 26.59
CA SER A 810 19.03 -28.68 25.33
C SER A 810 17.68 -28.00 25.57
N MET A 811 17.61 -26.68 25.41
CA MET A 811 16.36 -25.94 25.60
C MET A 811 15.54 -25.97 24.30
N GLN A 812 14.44 -26.70 24.32
CA GLN A 812 13.51 -26.79 23.19
C GLN A 812 12.86 -25.42 22.89
N GLN A 813 12.49 -25.20 21.63
CA GLN A 813 11.64 -24.08 21.24
C GLN A 813 10.34 -24.10 22.07
N LYS A 814 10.04 -23.01 22.78
CA LYS A 814 8.74 -22.85 23.44
C LYS A 814 7.70 -22.41 22.41
N SER A 815 6.56 -23.10 22.41
CA SER A 815 5.46 -22.85 21.48
C SER A 815 4.78 -21.50 21.71
N ILE A 816 4.28 -20.90 20.63
CA ILE A 816 3.55 -19.62 20.59
C ILE A 816 2.11 -19.74 21.15
N HIS A 817 1.61 -20.96 21.39
CA HIS A 817 0.23 -21.25 21.76
C HIS A 817 -0.36 -20.48 22.97
N GLU A 818 0.45 -20.04 23.94
CA GLU A 818 -0.08 -19.43 25.18
C GLU A 818 -0.69 -18.03 24.98
N PHE A 819 -0.37 -17.31 23.89
CA PHE A 819 -0.86 -15.93 23.71
C PHE A 819 -2.35 -15.86 23.28
N PHE A 820 -2.81 -16.78 22.44
CA PHE A 820 -4.18 -16.77 21.91
C PHE A 820 -5.25 -17.34 22.88
N ALA A 821 -4.84 -17.91 24.01
CA ALA A 821 -5.75 -18.48 25.01
C ALA A 821 -6.41 -17.44 25.94
N ARG A 822 -6.06 -16.14 25.86
CA ARG A 822 -6.52 -15.10 26.81
C ARG A 822 -6.80 -13.71 26.19
N LYS A 823 -7.77 -13.60 25.26
CA LYS A 823 -8.59 -12.37 25.07
C LYS A 823 -9.84 -12.56 24.19
#